data_AF-A0A812INZ4-F1
#
_entry.id   AF-A0A812INZ4-F1
#
_cell.length_a   1.000
_cell.length_b   1.000
_cell.length_c   1.000
_cell.angle_alpha   90.00
_cell.angle_beta   90.00
_cell.angle_gamma   90.00
#
_symmetry.space_group_name_H-M   'P 1'
#
loop_
_entity.id
_entity.type
_entity.pdbx_description
1 polymer ?
#
loop_
_entity_poly.entity_id
_entity_poly.type
_entity_poly.pdbx_seq_one_letter_code
_entity_poly.pdbx_strand_id
1 'polypeptide(L)'
;MHKAGALSVRSYAPSWHPEAPARQALGRMTHIEGGGAVARTALASDMLLALQQGLHLELAGTAWFNDGSEVSIELAAINMRSEFASFLACAQTNIKVAWHTLSRTRITYDVAQHQLNDNGRRQLRALAQYVLQDPAVDKVFVDGHTDNNGSDLANLKLAEARATEVATYLQNQGLRAEQVVVRFHGAAYPVADNKTAQGRAQNRRTTVRLEHCAPIFNGYVHVADKMKIVLAYSGGLDTSVICRWLQETYNAEVVTFTADIGQGEEVEPARAKAKAMGVKEIFIEDLTEDFVANYVYPMFRANTVYEGEYLLGTSIARPLITRRLVEIARQTGAQAVAHGATGKGNDQVRFEMGAYALDPDIKVIAPWRDWDLNSREALMDFCEKHQIPVDYQRGANKSPYSMDANLLHISYEGGGLEDPAAPADEDMWRWTVAPEDAPDEPEWLEIEYERGDPIALNGQALTPGAMLRTLNELGGKHGVGRSDLVENRYVGMKSRGCYETPGGTILLKSHRAIESITLDREVAHLKDEMMPRYANMIYNGYWWSPERKVLQALIDESQIPVNGNVSLKLYKGSVSVVGRSSQSDSLYDADVVTFEDDQGAYNQADAGGFIKLNALTVVIRSQLDHQQAEAWQAKLAQFGAICRIKDLSPKGKSVHYKEGKDAEQTLRDITAAHLECPRCGHMQLDSSHCARCGVDLEQAFKLKRKEDLLIEKKLRELRAKKEVSPGQAPRAAAQGVFDSGMGGLTVLAALRKHLPAENFVYLGDTARLPYGTKSPATVTRYASAAATTLVDRGVKALVIACNTASAFALQALQKQFAPLPVFGVVEPGAQAAALAARQAADGSGVLVLATESTINGGAYQRALMTMLAGQPVYGRACPLWVTLAEQGPVDRQFVQTVLAHSLRGFTISGPSTVLLGCTHFPVFQPLLQTLFDEVTASGERDGAVIIVDSADTTARWVVNQLHTQDLVLPTHARGEVEYLATDGVPRFKSVGGYFLGSPIDAVELVDL
;
A
#
# COMPACT_ATOMS: atom_id res chain seq x y z
N MET A 1 -3.17 -52.45 42.25
CA MET A 1 -3.55 -51.66 41.06
C MET A 1 -4.86 -50.95 41.37
N HIS A 2 -4.78 -49.70 41.83
CA HIS A 2 -5.97 -48.90 42.15
C HIS A 2 -6.42 -48.16 40.88
N LYS A 3 -7.70 -48.33 40.51
CA LYS A 3 -8.33 -47.64 39.36
C LYS A 3 -8.31 -46.13 39.60
N ALA A 4 -7.61 -45.39 38.75
CA ALA A 4 -7.63 -43.93 38.72
C ALA A 4 -9.07 -43.43 38.46
N GLY A 5 -9.54 -42.48 39.28
CA GLY A 5 -10.86 -41.86 39.14
C GLY A 5 -10.94 -40.93 37.92
N ALA A 6 -12.12 -40.81 37.31
CA ALA A 6 -12.37 -39.90 36.19
C ALA A 6 -12.58 -38.46 36.70
N LEU A 7 -11.95 -37.46 36.05
CA LEU A 7 -12.16 -36.04 36.34
C LEU A 7 -13.43 -35.56 35.64
N SER A 8 -14.34 -34.91 36.36
CA SER A 8 -15.52 -34.29 35.79
C SER A 8 -15.23 -32.88 35.32
N VAL A 9 -15.72 -32.53 34.13
CA VAL A 9 -15.57 -31.20 33.52
C VAL A 9 -16.92 -30.53 33.46
N ARG A 10 -17.00 -29.30 33.96
CA ARG A 10 -18.22 -28.48 33.93
C ARG A 10 -17.88 -27.09 33.40
N SER A 11 -18.81 -26.44 32.72
CA SER A 11 -18.75 -25.01 32.45
C SER A 11 -19.72 -24.26 33.34
N TYR A 12 -19.45 -22.98 33.60
CA TYR A 12 -20.40 -22.12 34.27
C TYR A 12 -20.24 -20.64 33.91
N ALA A 13 -21.37 -19.94 33.98
CA ALA A 13 -21.41 -18.50 33.84
C ALA A 13 -20.66 -17.83 35.00
N PRO A 14 -19.64 -17.00 34.72
CA PRO A 14 -19.05 -16.18 35.76
C PRO A 14 -20.00 -15.07 36.21
N SER A 15 -19.76 -14.53 37.42
CA SER A 15 -20.60 -13.48 38.02
C SER A 15 -20.80 -12.21 37.16
N TRP A 16 -19.90 -11.96 36.20
CA TRP A 16 -19.96 -10.84 35.26
C TRP A 16 -20.71 -11.16 33.95
N HIS A 17 -21.11 -12.42 33.73
CA HIS A 17 -21.90 -12.86 32.58
C HIS A 17 -23.26 -13.48 33.03
N PRO A 18 -24.11 -12.72 33.75
CA PRO A 18 -25.29 -13.27 34.44
C PRO A 18 -26.37 -13.82 33.51
N GLU A 19 -26.34 -13.50 32.21
CA GLU A 19 -27.29 -14.01 31.21
C GLU A 19 -26.86 -15.34 30.59
N ALA A 20 -25.66 -15.85 30.91
CA ALA A 20 -25.22 -17.16 30.42
C ALA A 20 -25.92 -18.31 31.16
N PRO A 21 -26.06 -19.48 30.51
CA PRO A 21 -26.67 -20.65 31.13
C PRO A 21 -25.95 -21.09 32.42
N ALA A 22 -26.74 -21.58 33.38
CA ALA A 22 -26.26 -22.12 34.66
C ALA A 22 -25.30 -23.31 34.45
N ARG A 23 -24.53 -23.66 35.51
CA ARG A 23 -23.53 -24.75 35.54
C ARG A 23 -23.93 -25.96 34.66
N GLN A 24 -23.16 -26.21 33.60
CA GLN A 24 -23.42 -27.27 32.63
C GLN A 24 -22.31 -28.33 32.71
N ALA A 25 -22.69 -29.61 32.78
CA ALA A 25 -21.72 -30.70 32.71
C ALA A 25 -21.27 -30.91 31.25
N LEU A 26 -19.97 -30.83 30.99
CA LEU A 26 -19.40 -31.03 29.65
C LEU A 26 -18.95 -32.48 29.42
N GLY A 27 -18.43 -33.16 30.46
CA GLY A 27 -18.05 -34.57 30.33
C GLY A 27 -17.07 -35.06 31.38
N ARG A 28 -16.35 -36.14 31.07
CA ARG A 28 -15.32 -36.72 31.94
C ARG A 28 -14.02 -36.94 31.19
N MET A 29 -12.89 -36.58 31.79
CA MET A 29 -11.56 -36.88 31.29
C MET A 29 -11.06 -38.22 31.84
N THR A 30 -10.36 -38.98 31.01
CA THR A 30 -9.75 -40.25 31.39
C THR A 30 -8.26 -40.05 31.67
N HIS A 31 -7.80 -40.61 32.79
CA HIS A 31 -6.40 -40.61 33.17
C HIS A 31 -5.60 -41.59 32.28
N ILE A 32 -4.37 -41.20 31.90
CA ILE A 32 -3.41 -42.03 31.18
C ILE A 32 -2.31 -42.48 32.15
N GLU A 33 -1.88 -43.75 32.06
CA GLU A 33 -0.68 -44.22 32.78
C GLU A 33 0.52 -43.33 32.44
N GLY A 34 1.10 -42.64 33.44
CA GLY A 34 2.17 -41.66 33.25
C GLY A 34 1.86 -40.24 33.76
N GLY A 35 0.67 -39.98 34.31
CA GLY A 35 0.39 -38.76 35.09
C GLY A 35 -0.35 -37.63 34.37
N GLY A 36 -0.93 -37.90 33.20
CA GLY A 36 -1.74 -36.94 32.44
C GLY A 36 -3.22 -37.32 32.37
N ALA A 37 -4.10 -36.33 32.26
CA ALA A 37 -5.51 -36.53 31.91
C ALA A 37 -5.75 -36.09 30.47
N VAL A 38 -6.43 -36.90 29.67
CA VAL A 38 -6.72 -36.59 28.26
C VAL A 38 -8.22 -36.50 28.02
N ALA A 39 -8.62 -35.41 27.39
CA ALA A 39 -9.96 -35.21 26.85
C ALA A 39 -10.03 -35.80 25.44
N ARG A 40 -11.14 -36.48 25.11
CA ARG A 40 -11.43 -36.86 23.72
C ARG A 40 -11.71 -35.60 22.90
N THR A 41 -11.48 -35.64 21.59
CA THR A 41 -11.62 -34.50 20.68
C THR A 41 -12.93 -33.74 20.83
N ALA A 42 -14.05 -34.44 21.03
CA ALA A 42 -15.36 -33.81 21.27
C ALA A 42 -15.39 -32.98 22.58
N LEU A 43 -14.93 -33.56 23.69
CA LEU A 43 -14.86 -32.86 24.98
C LEU A 43 -13.88 -31.68 24.94
N ALA A 44 -12.75 -31.82 24.25
CA ALA A 44 -11.81 -30.71 24.06
C ALA A 44 -12.42 -29.57 23.23
N SER A 45 -13.21 -29.91 22.21
CA SER A 45 -13.95 -28.94 21.41
C SER A 45 -15.01 -28.21 22.23
N ASP A 46 -15.76 -28.93 23.07
CA ASP A 46 -16.78 -28.34 23.95
C ASP A 46 -16.15 -27.43 25.02
N MET A 47 -14.97 -27.81 25.56
CA MET A 47 -14.19 -26.98 26.48
C MET A 47 -13.70 -25.68 25.83
N LEU A 48 -13.16 -25.76 24.61
CA LEU A 48 -12.71 -24.58 23.85
C LEU A 48 -13.87 -23.66 23.50
N LEU A 49 -15.01 -24.22 23.09
CA LEU A 49 -16.21 -23.46 22.77
C LEU A 49 -16.74 -22.71 24.01
N ALA A 50 -16.76 -23.37 25.17
CA ALA A 50 -17.17 -22.75 26.42
C ALA A 50 -16.25 -21.57 26.81
N LEU A 51 -14.93 -21.72 26.66
CA LEU A 51 -13.98 -20.63 26.91
C LEU A 51 -14.14 -19.47 25.91
N GLN A 52 -14.36 -19.76 24.62
CA GLN A 52 -14.64 -18.75 23.60
C GLN A 52 -15.95 -17.98 23.87
N GLN A 53 -16.93 -18.64 24.50
CA GLN A 53 -18.20 -18.02 24.92
C GLN A 53 -18.09 -17.26 26.25
N GLY A 54 -16.90 -17.16 26.85
CA GLY A 54 -16.68 -16.44 28.10
C GLY A 54 -17.10 -17.21 29.36
N LEU A 55 -17.34 -18.52 29.27
CA LEU A 55 -17.68 -19.37 30.40
C LEU A 55 -16.42 -19.89 31.11
N HIS A 56 -16.48 -20.03 32.43
CA HIS A 56 -15.41 -20.66 33.22
C HIS A 56 -15.53 -22.19 33.12
N LEU A 57 -14.40 -22.89 33.22
CA LEU A 57 -14.35 -24.35 33.30
C LEU A 57 -13.94 -24.80 34.70
N GLU A 58 -14.65 -25.80 35.24
CA GLU A 58 -14.34 -26.49 36.50
C GLU A 58 -13.93 -27.93 36.20
N LEU A 59 -12.73 -28.32 36.66
CA LEU A 59 -12.23 -29.69 36.65
C LEU A 59 -12.27 -30.25 38.06
N ALA A 60 -13.22 -31.14 38.36
CA ALA A 60 -13.42 -31.68 39.72
C ALA A 60 -13.21 -33.20 39.78
N GLY A 61 -12.47 -33.67 40.79
CA GLY A 61 -12.29 -35.08 41.12
C GLY A 61 -11.69 -35.31 42.51
N THR A 62 -11.66 -36.56 42.98
CA THR A 62 -11.14 -36.90 44.31
C THR A 62 -9.61 -36.90 44.35
N ALA A 63 -9.02 -36.22 45.33
CA ALA A 63 -7.57 -36.20 45.56
C ALA A 63 -7.04 -37.61 45.88
N TRP A 64 -5.78 -37.87 45.52
CA TRP A 64 -5.06 -39.10 45.85
C TRP A 64 -4.51 -39.12 47.28
N PHE A 65 -4.73 -38.06 48.07
CA PHE A 65 -4.31 -37.97 49.46
C PHE A 65 -5.40 -38.54 50.38
N ASN A 66 -4.97 -39.28 51.41
CA ASN A 66 -5.73 -40.27 52.20
C ASN A 66 -7.00 -39.81 52.97
N ASP A 67 -7.54 -38.62 52.73
CA ASP A 67 -8.69 -38.08 53.48
C ASP A 67 -10.00 -37.99 52.67
N GLY A 68 -9.98 -38.35 51.38
CA GLY A 68 -11.18 -38.31 50.52
C GLY A 68 -11.62 -36.90 50.10
N SER A 69 -10.74 -35.91 50.21
CA SER A 69 -11.03 -34.54 49.78
C SER A 69 -11.19 -34.39 48.27
N GLU A 70 -12.17 -33.58 47.85
CA GLU A 70 -12.44 -33.24 46.44
C GLU A 70 -11.54 -32.08 46.01
N VAL A 71 -10.82 -32.24 44.90
CA VAL A 71 -9.99 -31.20 44.28
C VAL A 71 -10.73 -30.65 43.08
N SER A 72 -10.91 -29.32 43.06
CA SER A 72 -11.48 -28.59 41.94
C SER A 72 -10.45 -27.59 41.40
N ILE A 73 -10.22 -27.61 40.09
CA ILE A 73 -9.36 -26.65 39.37
C ILE A 73 -10.24 -25.81 38.46
N GLU A 74 -10.22 -24.50 38.67
CA GLU A 74 -10.95 -23.53 37.86
C GLU A 74 -10.04 -22.95 36.77
N LEU A 75 -10.51 -22.99 35.52
CA LEU A 75 -9.86 -22.36 34.38
C LEU A 75 -10.75 -21.21 33.90
N ALA A 76 -10.28 -19.97 34.11
CA ALA A 76 -11.01 -18.76 33.75
C ALA A 76 -10.85 -18.41 32.27
N ALA A 77 -11.93 -17.95 31.63
CA ALA A 77 -11.97 -17.67 30.19
C ALA A 77 -11.00 -16.56 29.76
N ILE A 78 -10.90 -15.47 30.54
CA ILE A 78 -9.86 -14.42 30.55
C ILE A 78 -10.08 -13.62 31.85
N ASN A 79 -9.03 -13.14 32.52
CA ASN A 79 -9.10 -12.36 33.76
C ASN A 79 -9.58 -10.90 33.54
N MET A 80 -10.79 -10.67 33.01
CA MET A 80 -11.32 -9.33 32.67
C MET A 80 -12.11 -8.61 33.78
N ARG A 81 -11.94 -9.04 35.04
CA ARG A 81 -12.77 -8.54 36.16
C ARG A 81 -12.53 -7.06 36.44
N SER A 82 -11.30 -6.59 36.25
CA SER A 82 -10.89 -5.18 36.39
C SER A 82 -11.42 -4.29 35.26
N GLU A 83 -11.42 -4.83 34.05
CA GLU A 83 -11.78 -4.17 32.81
C GLU A 83 -13.29 -3.94 32.76
N PHE A 84 -14.08 -4.94 33.18
CA PHE A 84 -15.53 -4.82 33.25
C PHE A 84 -16.00 -3.89 34.38
N ALA A 85 -15.33 -3.90 35.53
CA ALA A 85 -15.60 -2.93 36.59
C ALA A 85 -15.31 -1.49 36.14
N SER A 86 -14.24 -1.28 35.36
CA SER A 86 -13.92 0.01 34.74
C SER A 86 -14.95 0.40 33.67
N PHE A 87 -15.44 -0.55 32.87
CA PHE A 87 -16.50 -0.32 31.89
C PHE A 87 -17.82 0.12 32.55
N LEU A 88 -18.24 -0.54 33.64
CA LEU A 88 -19.46 -0.16 34.36
C LEU A 88 -19.36 1.21 35.04
N ALA A 89 -18.18 1.54 35.60
CA ALA A 89 -17.92 2.86 36.15
C ALA A 89 -17.99 3.95 35.06
N CYS A 90 -17.50 3.66 33.85
CA CYS A 90 -17.60 4.54 32.68
C CYS A 90 -19.04 4.66 32.13
N ALA A 91 -19.80 3.57 32.11
CA ALA A 91 -21.17 3.57 31.61
C ALA A 91 -22.12 4.42 32.48
N GLN A 92 -21.84 4.53 33.79
CA GLN A 92 -22.64 5.33 34.72
C GLN A 92 -22.37 6.84 34.62
N THR A 93 -21.26 7.26 34.02
CA THR A 93 -20.90 8.68 33.82
C THR A 93 -21.30 9.23 32.44
N ASN A 94 -21.85 8.40 31.54
CA ASN A 94 -22.16 8.82 30.17
C ASN A 94 -23.36 9.78 30.08
N ILE A 95 -23.17 10.86 29.32
CA ILE A 95 -24.18 11.88 29.02
C ILE A 95 -25.30 11.28 28.15
N LYS A 96 -26.55 11.44 28.58
CA LYS A 96 -27.75 10.94 27.89
C LYS A 96 -28.19 11.74 26.66
N VAL A 97 -27.32 12.59 26.11
CA VAL A 97 -27.62 13.49 25.00
C VAL A 97 -26.59 13.30 23.90
N ALA A 98 -27.05 12.94 22.71
CA ALA A 98 -26.18 12.60 21.60
C ALA A 98 -25.45 13.82 21.02
N TRP A 99 -24.21 13.62 20.60
CA TRP A 99 -23.32 14.64 19.99
C TRP A 99 -23.98 15.44 18.86
N HIS A 100 -24.74 14.79 17.98
CA HIS A 100 -25.40 15.46 16.85
C HIS A 100 -26.41 16.51 17.30
N THR A 101 -27.01 16.33 18.48
CA THR A 101 -27.98 17.28 19.07
C THR A 101 -27.30 18.53 19.60
N LEU A 102 -26.07 18.41 20.12
CA LEU A 102 -25.35 19.49 20.79
C LEU A 102 -24.39 20.23 19.85
N SER A 103 -23.78 19.51 18.91
CA SER A 103 -22.75 20.03 17.99
C SER A 103 -23.21 21.17 17.08
N ARG A 104 -24.52 21.42 16.97
CA ARG A 104 -25.12 22.54 16.23
C ARG A 104 -26.31 23.15 16.97
N THR A 105 -26.10 23.55 18.22
CA THR A 105 -27.16 24.15 19.04
C THR A 105 -27.56 25.53 18.49
N ARG A 106 -28.87 25.79 18.37
CA ARG A 106 -29.41 27.08 17.92
C ARG A 106 -30.24 27.74 19.02
N ILE A 107 -29.89 28.96 19.36
CA ILE A 107 -30.60 29.81 20.32
C ILE A 107 -31.33 30.90 19.55
N THR A 108 -32.64 31.06 19.75
CA THR A 108 -33.47 32.06 19.03
C THR A 108 -33.86 33.22 19.93
N TYR A 109 -34.06 34.40 19.33
CA TYR A 109 -34.36 35.64 20.05
C TYR A 109 -35.57 36.37 19.47
N ASP A 110 -36.23 37.15 20.34
CA ASP A 110 -37.24 38.12 19.92
C ASP A 110 -36.63 39.36 19.26
N VAL A 111 -37.48 40.18 18.65
CA VAL A 111 -37.09 41.37 17.88
C VAL A 111 -36.28 42.32 18.78
N ALA A 112 -35.11 42.75 18.30
CA ALA A 112 -34.17 43.63 19.00
C ALA A 112 -33.66 43.15 20.39
N GLN A 113 -33.90 41.88 20.76
CA GLN A 113 -33.44 41.30 22.03
C GLN A 113 -32.16 40.47 21.86
N HIS A 114 -31.33 40.41 22.89
CA HIS A 114 -30.12 39.58 22.95
C HIS A 114 -29.97 38.75 24.23
N GLN A 115 -30.90 38.89 25.17
CA GLN A 115 -30.87 38.16 26.44
C GLN A 115 -31.30 36.69 26.24
N LEU A 116 -30.63 35.78 26.96
CA LEU A 116 -30.94 34.35 26.93
C LEU A 116 -32.23 34.02 27.68
N ASN A 117 -33.22 33.49 26.96
CA ASN A 117 -34.42 32.91 27.57
C ASN A 117 -34.13 31.57 28.26
N ASP A 118 -35.09 31.07 29.06
CA ASP A 118 -34.92 29.84 29.85
C ASP A 118 -34.63 28.60 29.00
N ASN A 119 -35.18 28.54 27.78
CA ASN A 119 -34.90 27.43 26.88
C ASN A 119 -33.46 27.46 26.39
N GLY A 120 -32.96 28.64 26.00
CA GLY A 120 -31.58 28.82 25.60
C GLY A 120 -30.61 28.51 26.72
N ARG A 121 -30.90 28.92 27.96
CA ARG A 121 -30.09 28.57 29.15
C ARG A 121 -30.06 27.06 29.40
N ARG A 122 -31.19 26.35 29.26
CA ARG A 122 -31.22 24.88 29.40
C ARG A 122 -30.37 24.19 28.34
N GLN A 123 -30.47 24.61 27.09
CA GLN A 123 -29.67 24.05 25.98
C GLN A 123 -28.18 24.31 26.17
N LEU A 124 -27.81 25.53 26.54
CA LEU A 124 -26.41 25.89 26.78
C LEU A 124 -25.82 25.20 28.02
N ARG A 125 -26.63 24.94 29.06
CA ARG A 125 -26.19 24.14 30.22
C ARG A 125 -25.86 22.70 29.83
N ALA A 126 -26.73 22.06 29.05
CA ALA A 126 -26.49 20.70 28.57
C ALA A 126 -25.26 20.64 27.65
N LEU A 127 -25.08 21.64 26.77
CA LEU A 127 -23.90 21.77 25.92
C LEU A 127 -22.63 21.99 26.74
N ALA A 128 -22.67 22.87 27.74
CA ALA A 128 -21.51 23.12 28.60
C ALA A 128 -21.10 21.86 29.38
N GLN A 129 -22.06 21.13 29.96
CA GLN A 129 -21.80 19.86 30.62
C GLN A 129 -21.16 18.83 29.67
N TYR A 130 -21.61 18.80 28.40
CA TYR A 130 -21.01 17.96 27.39
C TYR A 130 -19.57 18.34 27.09
N VAL A 131 -19.30 19.61 26.79
CA VAL A 131 -17.96 20.09 26.46
C VAL A 131 -16.99 19.91 27.63
N LEU A 132 -17.45 20.05 28.87
CA LEU A 132 -16.62 19.82 30.06
C LEU A 132 -16.29 18.35 30.31
N GLN A 133 -17.05 17.41 29.73
CA GLN A 133 -16.84 15.96 29.89
C GLN A 133 -16.22 15.31 28.64
N ASP A 134 -16.30 15.94 27.48
CA ASP A 134 -15.68 15.50 26.22
C ASP A 134 -14.43 16.36 25.91
N PRO A 135 -13.23 15.94 26.38
CA PRO A 135 -12.00 16.71 26.20
C PRO A 135 -11.56 16.77 24.72
N ALA A 136 -12.14 15.98 23.84
CA ALA A 136 -11.82 16.02 22.42
C ALA A 136 -12.40 17.27 21.71
N VAL A 137 -13.34 17.99 22.34
CA VAL A 137 -13.89 19.25 21.80
C VAL A 137 -12.89 20.40 22.02
N ASP A 138 -12.11 20.73 21.00
CA ASP A 138 -11.07 21.77 21.07
C ASP A 138 -11.64 23.20 20.96
N LYS A 139 -12.67 23.40 20.12
CA LYS A 139 -13.26 24.72 19.89
C LYS A 139 -14.79 24.70 19.93
N VAL A 140 -15.34 25.77 20.50
CA VAL A 140 -16.77 26.09 20.56
C VAL A 140 -16.98 27.42 19.83
N PHE A 141 -17.45 27.36 18.59
CA PHE A 141 -17.76 28.56 17.81
C PHE A 141 -19.15 29.07 18.15
N VAL A 142 -19.27 30.36 18.43
CA VAL A 142 -20.52 31.03 18.77
C VAL A 142 -20.76 32.14 17.76
N ASP A 143 -21.72 31.93 16.86
CA ASP A 143 -22.00 32.83 15.74
C ASP A 143 -23.32 33.59 15.95
N GLY A 144 -23.24 34.91 16.11
CA GLY A 144 -24.41 35.79 16.26
C GLY A 144 -25.01 36.24 14.93
N HIS A 145 -26.35 36.20 14.83
CA HIS A 145 -27.11 36.61 13.65
C HIS A 145 -28.32 37.47 14.01
N THR A 146 -28.76 38.32 13.07
CA THR A 146 -30.01 39.10 13.13
C THR A 146 -30.90 38.84 11.91
N ASP A 147 -32.11 39.40 11.92
CA ASP A 147 -32.89 39.56 10.71
C ASP A 147 -32.45 40.84 9.95
N ASN A 148 -33.19 41.21 8.91
CA ASN A 148 -32.93 42.41 8.11
C ASN A 148 -33.56 43.71 8.65
N ASN A 149 -34.06 43.72 9.89
CA ASN A 149 -34.69 44.92 10.47
C ASN A 149 -33.66 45.78 11.20
N GLY A 150 -33.25 46.88 10.57
CA GLY A 150 -32.29 47.84 11.14
C GLY A 150 -31.19 48.17 10.13
N SER A 151 -30.33 49.13 10.47
CA SER A 151 -29.12 49.40 9.68
C SER A 151 -28.09 48.29 9.87
N ASP A 152 -27.21 48.09 8.88
CA ASP A 152 -26.17 47.07 8.95
C ASP A 152 -25.29 47.19 10.20
N LEU A 153 -24.95 48.43 10.59
CA LEU A 153 -24.18 48.69 11.81
C LEU A 153 -24.96 48.35 13.08
N ALA A 154 -26.28 48.62 13.13
CA ALA A 154 -27.12 48.25 14.27
C ALA A 154 -27.27 46.72 14.37
N ASN A 155 -27.41 46.04 13.23
CA ASN A 155 -27.50 44.59 13.15
C ASN A 155 -26.19 43.89 13.55
N LEU A 156 -25.04 44.42 13.13
CA LEU A 156 -23.74 43.90 13.55
C LEU A 156 -23.54 44.02 15.07
N LYS A 157 -23.84 45.19 15.66
CA LYS A 157 -23.77 45.39 17.12
C LYS A 157 -24.71 44.45 17.89
N LEU A 158 -25.91 44.22 17.36
CA LEU A 158 -26.88 43.31 17.99
C LEU A 158 -26.46 41.84 17.87
N ALA A 159 -25.88 41.44 16.72
CA ALA A 159 -25.31 40.10 16.54
C ALA A 159 -24.12 39.85 17.48
N GLU A 160 -23.23 40.83 17.63
CA GLU A 160 -22.12 40.80 18.56
C GLU A 160 -22.62 40.63 20.00
N ALA A 161 -23.59 41.44 20.44
CA ALA A 161 -24.18 41.33 21.78
C ALA A 161 -24.78 39.93 22.06
N ARG A 162 -25.44 39.32 21.06
CA ARG A 162 -25.99 37.95 21.18
C ARG A 162 -24.92 36.87 21.30
N ALA A 163 -23.86 36.98 20.51
CA ALA A 163 -22.77 36.00 20.52
C ALA A 163 -21.97 36.12 21.83
N THR A 164 -21.71 37.34 22.28
CA THR A 164 -21.03 37.62 23.55
C THR A 164 -21.83 37.15 24.76
N GLU A 165 -23.15 37.31 24.77
CA GLU A 165 -24.01 36.80 25.86
C GLU A 165 -23.92 35.26 25.97
N VAL A 166 -23.95 34.54 24.84
CA VAL A 166 -23.81 33.07 24.83
C VAL A 166 -22.41 32.64 25.27
N ALA A 167 -21.37 33.31 24.78
CA ALA A 167 -19.99 33.02 25.16
C ALA A 167 -19.76 33.25 26.66
N THR A 168 -20.25 34.36 27.20
CA THR A 168 -20.18 34.69 28.62
C THR A 168 -20.92 33.65 29.46
N TYR A 169 -22.11 33.21 29.02
CA TYR A 169 -22.85 32.16 29.70
C TYR A 169 -22.05 30.85 29.75
N LEU A 170 -21.49 30.41 28.63
CA LEU A 170 -20.70 29.17 28.53
C LEU A 170 -19.42 29.24 29.37
N GLN A 171 -18.72 30.38 29.38
CA GLN A 171 -17.56 30.61 30.25
C GLN A 171 -17.94 30.55 31.73
N ASN A 172 -19.07 31.15 32.12
CA ASN A 172 -19.59 31.05 33.48
C ASN A 172 -20.03 29.63 33.89
N GLN A 173 -20.29 28.74 32.92
CA GLN A 173 -20.52 27.31 33.19
C GLN A 173 -19.21 26.53 33.35
N GLY A 174 -18.04 27.14 33.09
CA GLY A 174 -16.73 26.54 33.31
C GLY A 174 -15.88 26.33 32.05
N LEU A 175 -16.36 26.71 30.86
CA LEU A 175 -15.57 26.59 29.63
C LEU A 175 -14.44 27.63 29.61
N ARG A 176 -13.25 27.25 29.14
CA ARG A 176 -12.11 28.17 29.04
C ARG A 176 -12.37 29.25 27.98
N ALA A 177 -11.95 30.49 28.25
CA ALA A 177 -12.19 31.60 27.33
C ALA A 177 -11.60 31.35 25.93
N GLU A 178 -10.41 30.75 25.85
CA GLU A 178 -9.70 30.36 24.63
C GLU A 178 -10.36 29.22 23.82
N GLN A 179 -11.27 28.48 24.45
CA GLN A 179 -12.05 27.40 23.83
C GLN A 179 -13.30 27.96 23.12
N VAL A 180 -13.76 29.17 23.49
CA VAL A 180 -14.97 29.80 22.94
C VAL A 180 -14.60 30.87 21.92
N VAL A 181 -14.91 30.62 20.65
CA VAL A 181 -14.62 31.55 19.54
C VAL A 181 -15.88 32.30 19.15
N VAL A 182 -15.89 33.61 19.36
CA VAL A 182 -17.05 34.47 19.09
C VAL A 182 -16.94 35.07 17.70
N ARG A 183 -18.01 34.93 16.89
CA ARG A 183 -18.16 35.60 15.59
C ARG A 183 -19.56 36.21 15.49
N PHE A 184 -19.71 37.22 14.65
CA PHE A 184 -20.98 37.89 14.46
C PHE A 184 -21.11 38.37 13.02
N HIS A 185 -22.32 38.23 12.48
CA HIS A 185 -22.57 38.39 11.05
C HIS A 185 -23.68 39.39 10.72
N GLY A 186 -24.33 39.99 11.72
CA GLY A 186 -25.49 40.86 11.51
C GLY A 186 -26.59 40.13 10.73
N ALA A 187 -27.15 40.79 9.70
CA ALA A 187 -28.19 40.22 8.85
C ALA A 187 -27.67 39.25 7.77
N ALA A 188 -26.35 39.04 7.68
CA ALA A 188 -25.76 38.14 6.71
C ALA A 188 -26.00 36.66 7.07
N TYR A 189 -26.01 35.80 6.05
CA TYR A 189 -26.29 34.36 6.15
C TYR A 189 -27.67 34.02 6.77
N PRO A 190 -28.78 34.50 6.14
CA PRO A 190 -30.12 34.14 6.56
C PRO A 190 -30.36 32.64 6.33
N VAL A 191 -31.00 31.98 7.29
CA VAL A 191 -31.42 30.57 7.20
C VAL A 191 -32.87 30.44 6.72
N ALA A 192 -33.60 31.56 6.67
CA ALA A 192 -34.96 31.65 6.18
C ALA A 192 -35.20 33.00 5.49
N ASP A 193 -36.27 33.09 4.70
CA ASP A 193 -36.60 34.32 3.98
C ASP A 193 -36.94 35.48 4.93
N ASN A 194 -36.28 36.62 4.76
CA ASN A 194 -36.51 37.82 5.54
C ASN A 194 -37.82 38.56 5.20
N LYS A 195 -38.55 38.13 4.16
CA LYS A 195 -39.83 38.75 3.79
C LYS A 195 -40.96 38.41 4.76
N THR A 196 -40.93 37.23 5.38
CA THR A 196 -42.00 36.78 6.29
C THR A 196 -41.65 37.01 7.76
N ALA A 197 -42.65 37.23 8.61
CA ALA A 197 -42.43 37.37 10.05
C ALA A 197 -41.80 36.10 10.66
N GLN A 198 -42.20 34.93 10.17
CA GLN A 198 -41.67 33.63 10.58
C GLN A 198 -40.20 33.46 10.16
N GLY A 199 -39.84 33.81 8.93
CA GLY A 199 -38.46 33.70 8.47
C GLY A 199 -37.52 34.68 9.19
N ARG A 200 -37.99 35.92 9.46
CA ARG A 200 -37.26 36.85 10.33
C ARG A 200 -37.04 36.27 11.73
N ALA A 201 -38.02 35.57 12.30
CA ALA A 201 -37.87 34.93 13.61
C ALA A 201 -36.79 33.84 13.64
N GLN A 202 -36.64 33.07 12.57
CA GLN A 202 -35.59 32.06 12.47
C GLN A 202 -34.19 32.67 12.26
N ASN A 203 -34.12 33.86 11.65
CA ASN A 203 -32.85 34.56 11.42
C ASN A 203 -32.31 35.25 12.68
N ARG A 204 -33.17 35.60 13.65
CA ARG A 204 -32.76 36.11 14.96
C ARG A 204 -32.22 34.98 15.83
N ARG A 205 -30.94 34.64 15.69
CA ARG A 205 -30.35 33.48 16.34
C ARG A 205 -28.89 33.64 16.74
N THR A 206 -28.42 32.75 17.61
CA THR A 206 -27.01 32.39 17.77
C THR A 206 -26.85 30.91 17.46
N THR A 207 -25.83 30.54 16.69
CA THR A 207 -25.48 29.14 16.45
C THR A 207 -24.20 28.77 17.17
N VAL A 208 -24.22 27.67 17.91
CA VAL A 208 -23.07 27.12 18.62
C VAL A 208 -22.62 25.86 17.91
N ARG A 209 -21.37 25.85 17.44
CA ARG A 209 -20.75 24.71 16.75
C ARG A 209 -19.58 24.17 17.55
N LEU A 210 -19.59 22.86 17.82
CA LEU A 210 -18.49 22.16 18.47
C LEU A 210 -17.55 21.57 17.41
N GLU A 211 -16.25 21.63 17.67
CA GLU A 211 -15.21 21.07 16.79
C GLU A 211 -14.31 20.14 17.60
N HIS A 212 -14.21 18.89 17.15
CA HIS A 212 -13.29 17.91 17.70
C HIS A 212 -11.89 18.09 17.12
N CYS A 213 -10.86 17.92 17.95
CA CYS A 213 -9.53 17.65 17.44
C CYS A 213 -9.46 16.20 16.92
N ALA A 214 -8.66 15.94 15.89
CA ALA A 214 -8.33 14.56 15.50
C ALA A 214 -7.74 13.81 16.71
N PRO A 215 -7.95 12.48 16.82
CA PRO A 215 -7.79 11.77 18.08
C PRO A 215 -6.35 11.86 18.60
N ILE A 216 -6.19 12.49 19.75
CA ILE A 216 -5.06 12.31 20.65
C ILE A 216 -5.62 11.45 21.79
N PHE A 217 -5.05 10.27 22.01
CA PHE A 217 -5.46 9.36 23.07
C PHE A 217 -5.38 10.04 24.44
N ASN A 218 -6.42 9.81 25.25
CA ASN A 218 -6.62 10.39 26.56
C ASN A 218 -5.50 10.01 27.53
N GLY A 219 -4.73 11.01 27.97
CA GLY A 219 -3.92 10.98 29.18
C GLY A 219 -4.10 12.33 29.90
N TYR A 220 -4.50 12.27 31.16
CA TYR A 220 -4.72 13.40 32.06
C TYR A 220 -3.74 14.57 31.85
N VAL A 221 -4.24 15.75 31.44
CA VAL A 221 -3.45 16.99 31.48
C VAL A 221 -3.66 17.64 32.84
N HIS A 222 -2.70 17.39 33.73
CA HIS A 222 -2.42 18.25 34.85
C HIS A 222 -2.10 19.68 34.37
N VAL A 223 -2.43 20.66 35.19
CA VAL A 223 -2.13 22.07 34.98
C VAL A 223 -0.62 22.26 34.72
N ALA A 224 -0.29 22.58 33.46
CA ALA A 224 0.95 23.19 32.96
C ALA A 224 2.29 22.52 33.28
N ASP A 225 2.50 21.28 32.80
CA ASP A 225 3.85 20.79 32.52
C ASP A 225 4.21 21.03 31.05
N LYS A 226 5.43 21.51 30.79
CA LYS A 226 5.95 21.74 29.43
C LYS A 226 5.93 20.43 28.64
N MET A 227 5.56 20.49 27.36
CA MET A 227 5.64 19.33 26.45
C MET A 227 7.07 18.77 26.49
N LYS A 228 7.22 17.46 26.74
CA LYS A 228 8.51 16.79 26.78
C LYS A 228 8.73 15.99 25.50
N ILE A 229 9.89 16.17 24.87
CA ILE A 229 10.22 15.62 23.54
C ILE A 229 11.56 14.90 23.61
N VAL A 230 11.63 13.65 23.16
CA VAL A 230 12.91 12.93 23.02
C VAL A 230 13.47 13.11 21.62
N LEU A 231 14.63 13.73 21.51
CA LEU A 231 15.33 13.97 20.25
C LEU A 231 16.42 12.92 20.03
N ALA A 232 16.37 12.22 18.89
CA ALA A 232 17.52 11.50 18.36
C ALA A 232 18.62 12.52 18.00
N TYR A 233 19.70 12.51 18.77
CA TYR A 233 20.67 13.59 18.82
C TYR A 233 22.09 13.06 18.56
N SER A 234 22.74 13.54 17.50
CA SER A 234 24.11 13.16 17.16
C SER A 234 25.16 14.20 17.61
N GLY A 235 24.75 15.37 18.06
CA GLY A 235 25.68 16.48 18.34
C GLY A 235 26.17 17.21 17.09
N GLY A 236 25.69 16.83 15.91
CA GLY A 236 25.92 17.53 14.65
C GLY A 236 25.19 18.87 14.56
N LEU A 237 25.46 19.63 13.49
CA LEU A 237 24.85 20.94 13.22
C LEU A 237 23.32 20.86 13.28
N ASP A 238 22.73 19.97 12.49
CA ASP A 238 21.27 19.87 12.33
C ASP A 238 20.58 19.53 13.66
N THR A 239 21.03 18.48 14.35
CA THR A 239 20.40 18.06 15.61
C THR A 239 20.59 19.08 16.74
N SER A 240 21.66 19.89 16.70
CA SER A 240 21.87 21.00 17.65
C SER A 240 20.89 22.14 17.39
N VAL A 241 20.70 22.52 16.13
CA VAL A 241 19.68 23.50 15.73
C VAL A 241 18.28 22.99 16.08
N ILE A 242 17.98 21.72 15.79
CA ILE A 242 16.70 21.09 16.14
C ILE A 242 16.46 21.12 17.65
N CYS A 243 17.46 20.77 18.47
CA CYS A 243 17.33 20.81 19.92
C CYS A 243 16.86 22.20 20.38
N ARG A 244 17.51 23.26 19.90
CA ARG A 244 17.13 24.62 20.27
C ARG A 244 15.80 25.05 19.68
N TRP A 245 15.53 24.69 18.43
CA TRP A 245 14.27 25.00 17.75
C TRP A 245 13.07 24.34 18.43
N LEU A 246 13.20 23.11 18.93
CA LEU A 246 12.15 22.41 19.68
C LEU A 246 11.85 23.13 21.01
N GLN A 247 12.90 23.56 21.72
CA GLN A 247 12.75 24.33 22.97
C GLN A 247 11.98 25.63 22.74
N GLU A 248 12.25 26.36 21.65
CA GLU A 248 11.63 27.66 21.39
C GLU A 248 10.24 27.54 20.75
N THR A 249 10.09 26.70 19.74
CA THR A 249 8.86 26.57 18.93
C THR A 249 7.75 25.90 19.73
N TYR A 250 8.07 24.87 20.50
CA TYR A 250 7.09 24.10 21.28
C TYR A 250 7.08 24.45 22.77
N ASN A 251 7.94 25.39 23.21
CA ASN A 251 8.20 25.65 24.64
C ASN A 251 8.45 24.33 25.41
N ALA A 252 9.18 23.42 24.77
CA ALA A 252 9.29 22.03 25.20
C ALA A 252 10.50 21.78 26.10
N GLU A 253 10.38 20.83 27.02
CA GLU A 253 11.52 20.19 27.66
C GLU A 253 12.08 19.12 26.71
N VAL A 254 13.29 19.33 26.22
CA VAL A 254 13.95 18.36 25.32
C VAL A 254 14.77 17.37 26.15
N VAL A 255 14.61 16.10 25.85
CA VAL A 255 15.46 14.98 26.27
C VAL A 255 16.28 14.59 25.04
N THR A 256 17.60 14.43 25.18
CA THR A 256 18.44 14.01 24.04
C THR A 256 18.88 12.56 24.20
N PHE A 257 18.81 11.80 23.11
CA PHE A 257 19.31 10.44 23.02
C PHE A 257 20.36 10.30 21.90
N THR A 258 21.57 9.89 22.27
CA THR A 258 22.66 9.54 21.37
C THR A 258 22.92 8.05 21.46
N ALA A 259 22.66 7.31 20.38
CA ALA A 259 22.98 5.88 20.30
C ALA A 259 24.45 5.74 19.89
N ASP A 260 25.30 5.19 20.76
CA ASP A 260 26.61 4.69 20.34
C ASP A 260 26.43 3.30 19.76
N ILE A 261 26.48 3.23 18.44
CA ILE A 261 26.40 2.00 17.66
C ILE A 261 27.71 1.79 16.90
N GLY A 262 28.82 2.34 17.38
CA GLY A 262 30.17 2.11 16.86
C GLY A 262 30.72 3.21 15.93
N GLN A 263 30.16 4.41 15.97
CA GLN A 263 30.60 5.55 15.14
C GLN A 263 31.91 6.22 15.61
N GLY A 264 32.37 5.97 16.84
CA GLY A 264 33.67 6.46 17.34
C GLY A 264 33.63 7.79 18.11
N GLU A 265 34.63 8.66 17.88
CA GLU A 265 34.98 9.82 18.74
C GLU A 265 33.88 10.91 18.87
N GLU A 266 32.81 10.83 18.09
CA GLU A 266 31.74 11.83 18.05
C GLU A 266 30.73 11.75 19.22
N VAL A 267 30.77 10.67 20.01
CA VAL A 267 29.74 10.36 21.01
C VAL A 267 29.77 11.29 22.23
N GLU A 268 30.91 11.44 22.91
CA GLU A 268 31.00 12.26 24.13
C GLU A 268 30.89 13.78 23.91
N PRO A 269 31.40 14.37 22.81
CA PRO A 269 31.16 15.78 22.48
C PRO A 269 29.67 16.16 22.41
N ALA A 270 28.80 15.23 22.02
CA ALA A 270 27.35 15.44 21.98
C ALA A 270 26.81 15.80 23.39
N ARG A 271 27.31 15.15 24.45
CA ARG A 271 26.92 15.42 25.84
C ARG A 271 27.18 16.87 26.23
N ALA A 272 28.38 17.37 25.91
CA ALA A 272 28.79 18.72 26.27
C ALA A 272 27.91 19.77 25.57
N LYS A 273 27.61 19.57 24.28
CA LYS A 273 26.72 20.44 23.50
C LYS A 273 25.28 20.43 24.03
N ALA A 274 24.71 19.25 24.32
CA ALA A 274 23.37 19.14 24.88
C ALA A 274 23.26 19.85 26.24
N LYS A 275 24.25 19.67 27.13
CA LYS A 275 24.33 20.40 28.42
C LYS A 275 24.40 21.92 28.22
N ALA A 276 25.20 22.40 27.27
CA ALA A 276 25.32 23.83 26.96
C ALA A 276 23.99 24.43 26.48
N MET A 277 23.14 23.64 25.82
CA MET A 277 21.79 24.04 25.41
C MET A 277 20.72 23.89 26.50
N GLY A 278 21.11 23.57 27.74
CA GLY A 278 20.20 23.48 28.89
C GLY A 278 19.37 22.19 28.94
N VAL A 279 19.77 21.14 28.21
CA VAL A 279 19.14 19.82 28.28
C VAL A 279 19.45 19.17 29.62
N LYS A 280 18.42 18.74 30.36
CA LYS A 280 18.57 18.11 31.68
C LYS A 280 18.76 16.60 31.60
N GLU A 281 18.06 15.94 30.69
CA GLU A 281 18.06 14.49 30.53
C GLU A 281 18.80 14.13 29.24
N ILE A 282 19.99 13.54 29.39
CA ILE A 282 20.90 13.23 28.29
C ILE A 282 21.29 11.76 28.35
N PHE A 283 20.71 10.98 27.44
CA PHE A 283 20.98 9.57 27.26
C PHE A 283 22.07 9.40 26.21
N ILE A 284 23.17 8.75 26.59
CA ILE A 284 24.20 8.28 25.67
C ILE A 284 24.47 6.84 26.07
N GLU A 285 24.19 5.92 25.17
CA GLU A 285 24.17 4.49 25.47
C GLU A 285 24.96 3.72 24.41
N ASP A 286 25.85 2.85 24.86
CA ASP A 286 26.51 1.85 24.02
C ASP A 286 25.51 0.74 23.70
N LEU A 287 25.15 0.66 22.44
CA LEU A 287 24.24 -0.32 21.86
C LEU A 287 24.95 -1.19 20.82
N THR A 288 26.28 -1.22 20.79
CA THR A 288 27.07 -1.94 19.78
C THR A 288 26.79 -3.45 19.80
N GLU A 289 26.78 -4.06 20.97
CA GLU A 289 26.48 -5.50 21.12
C GLU A 289 25.04 -5.84 20.72
N ASP A 290 24.05 -5.03 21.15
CA ASP A 290 22.64 -5.21 20.77
C ASP A 290 22.43 -5.00 19.27
N PHE A 291 23.11 -4.02 18.68
CA PHE A 291 23.07 -3.75 17.25
C PHE A 291 23.53 -4.95 16.44
N VAL A 292 24.68 -5.53 16.80
CA VAL A 292 25.19 -6.67 16.04
C VAL A 292 24.36 -7.92 16.29
N ALA A 293 24.09 -8.25 17.55
CA ALA A 293 23.38 -9.48 17.91
C ALA A 293 21.93 -9.54 17.42
N ASN A 294 21.19 -8.43 17.49
CA ASN A 294 19.74 -8.43 17.27
C ASN A 294 19.31 -7.75 15.96
N TYR A 295 20.23 -7.17 15.20
CA TYR A 295 19.92 -6.53 13.91
C TYR A 295 20.86 -7.00 12.80
N VAL A 296 22.18 -6.88 12.97
CA VAL A 296 23.15 -7.29 11.94
C VAL A 296 23.11 -8.80 11.73
N TYR A 297 23.31 -9.62 12.77
CA TYR A 297 23.31 -11.08 12.63
C TYR A 297 22.00 -11.62 12.05
N PRO A 298 20.79 -11.26 12.54
CA PRO A 298 19.54 -11.71 11.93
C PRO A 298 19.39 -11.34 10.45
N MET A 299 19.89 -10.17 10.05
CA MET A 299 19.93 -9.73 8.66
C MET A 299 20.95 -10.55 7.84
N PHE A 300 22.13 -10.82 8.38
CA PHE A 300 23.18 -11.59 7.72
C PHE A 300 22.87 -13.08 7.59
N ARG A 301 22.12 -13.65 8.54
CA ARG A 301 21.50 -14.96 8.40
C ARG A 301 20.60 -15.04 7.16
N ALA A 302 20.11 -13.92 6.62
CA ALA A 302 19.34 -13.88 5.37
C ALA A 302 20.22 -13.63 4.12
N ASN A 303 21.54 -13.47 4.28
CA ASN A 303 22.49 -13.06 3.23
C ASN A 303 22.14 -11.73 2.54
N THR A 304 21.46 -10.79 3.20
CA THR A 304 20.89 -9.62 2.51
C THR A 304 21.89 -8.78 1.73
N VAL A 305 21.54 -8.45 0.49
CA VAL A 305 22.21 -7.46 -0.34
C VAL A 305 21.15 -6.67 -1.11
N TYR A 306 21.14 -5.34 -0.96
CA TYR A 306 20.23 -4.45 -1.67
C TYR A 306 20.82 -4.03 -3.01
N GLU A 307 20.03 -4.22 -4.08
CA GLU A 307 20.42 -3.93 -5.47
C GLU A 307 21.77 -4.53 -5.90
N GLY A 308 22.15 -5.66 -5.29
CA GLY A 308 23.36 -6.41 -5.65
C GLY A 308 24.66 -5.92 -5.00
N GLU A 309 24.66 -4.77 -4.32
CA GLU A 309 25.88 -4.14 -3.77
C GLU A 309 25.75 -3.72 -2.29
N TYR A 310 24.62 -3.14 -1.89
CA TYR A 310 24.52 -2.45 -0.59
C TYR A 310 24.17 -3.39 0.56
N LEU A 311 25.02 -3.42 1.59
CA LEU A 311 24.87 -4.23 2.81
C LEU A 311 24.05 -3.56 3.92
N LEU A 312 23.24 -2.55 3.57
CA LEU A 312 22.18 -2.00 4.42
C LEU A 312 22.62 -1.32 5.73
N GLY A 313 23.89 -0.98 5.91
CA GLY A 313 24.43 -0.54 7.22
C GLY A 313 23.71 0.64 7.86
N THR A 314 23.33 1.67 7.10
CA THR A 314 22.52 2.80 7.61
C THR A 314 21.10 2.36 7.89
N SER A 315 20.53 1.56 6.97
CA SER A 315 19.14 1.12 7.02
C SER A 315 18.85 0.28 8.26
N ILE A 316 19.75 -0.64 8.61
CA ILE A 316 19.58 -1.61 9.70
C ILE A 316 19.83 -1.00 11.09
N ALA A 317 20.55 0.13 11.17
CA ALA A 317 20.74 0.87 12.43
C ALA A 317 19.45 1.55 12.91
N ARG A 318 18.62 2.07 11.99
CA ARG A 318 17.48 2.93 12.34
C ARG A 318 16.41 2.23 13.20
N PRO A 319 16.05 0.96 12.96
CA PRO A 319 15.12 0.24 13.83
C PRO A 319 15.55 0.19 15.30
N LEU A 320 16.85 -0.03 15.59
CA LEU A 320 17.39 -0.04 16.96
C LEU A 320 17.30 1.34 17.61
N ILE A 321 17.79 2.38 16.90
CA ILE A 321 17.75 3.75 17.40
C ILE A 321 16.30 4.14 17.70
N THR A 322 15.37 3.79 16.81
CA THR A 322 13.94 4.08 16.99
C THR A 322 13.33 3.32 18.17
N ARG A 323 13.69 2.04 18.35
CA ARG A 323 13.27 1.25 19.52
C ARG A 323 13.65 1.94 20.81
N ARG A 324 14.93 2.31 20.94
CA ARG A 324 15.43 2.95 22.15
C ARG A 324 14.87 4.36 22.33
N LEU A 325 14.68 5.12 21.25
CA LEU A 325 14.06 6.45 21.28
C LEU A 325 12.64 6.42 21.87
N VAL A 326 11.82 5.46 21.44
CA VAL A 326 10.46 5.25 21.95
C VAL A 326 10.47 4.75 23.40
N GLU A 327 11.39 3.84 23.75
CA GLU A 327 11.55 3.38 25.14
C GLU A 327 11.93 4.53 26.08
N ILE A 328 12.84 5.44 25.67
CA ILE A 328 13.19 6.63 26.46
C ILE A 328 11.99 7.57 26.57
N ALA A 329 11.19 7.72 25.51
CA ALA A 329 9.97 8.53 25.58
C ALA A 329 9.01 8.01 26.65
N ARG A 330 8.83 6.69 26.74
CA ARG A 330 8.04 6.05 27.80
C ARG A 330 8.67 6.22 29.19
N GLN A 331 9.99 6.03 29.30
CA GLN A 331 10.72 6.16 30.56
C GLN A 331 10.64 7.58 31.14
N THR A 332 10.67 8.59 30.27
CA THR A 332 10.69 10.01 30.66
C THR A 332 9.31 10.67 30.68
N GLY A 333 8.27 9.95 30.25
CA GLY A 333 6.91 10.48 30.09
C GLY A 333 6.79 11.51 28.95
N ALA A 334 7.70 11.47 27.97
CA ALA A 334 7.66 12.36 26.82
C ALA A 334 6.46 12.06 25.91
N GLN A 335 5.82 13.11 25.40
CA GLN A 335 4.64 12.99 24.53
C GLN A 335 5.02 12.90 23.05
N ALA A 336 6.28 13.17 22.70
CA ALA A 336 6.76 13.12 21.33
C ALA A 336 8.21 12.65 21.23
N VAL A 337 8.54 12.14 20.04
CA VAL A 337 9.91 11.89 19.60
C VAL A 337 10.24 12.79 18.40
N ALA A 338 11.51 13.14 18.24
CA ALA A 338 11.98 13.96 17.13
C ALA A 338 13.25 13.37 16.50
N HIS A 339 13.44 13.60 15.20
CA HIS A 339 14.64 13.18 14.47
C HIS A 339 15.12 14.23 13.47
N GLY A 340 16.39 14.14 13.09
CA GLY A 340 17.04 15.05 12.13
C GLY A 340 17.03 14.61 10.67
N ALA A 341 16.39 13.50 10.32
CA ALA A 341 16.33 13.03 8.93
C ALA A 341 15.65 14.04 7.99
N THR A 342 16.21 14.22 6.79
CA THR A 342 15.69 15.17 5.78
C THR A 342 14.48 14.60 5.03
N GLY A 343 13.67 15.48 4.43
CA GLY A 343 12.48 15.09 3.64
C GLY A 343 12.77 14.34 2.33
N LYS A 344 14.04 14.18 1.93
CA LYS A 344 14.46 13.48 0.71
C LYS A 344 15.12 12.13 0.98
N GLY A 345 15.43 11.82 2.24
CA GLY A 345 16.10 10.58 2.64
C GLY A 345 15.13 9.45 2.96
N ASN A 346 15.62 8.21 2.92
CA ASN A 346 14.87 7.05 3.39
C ASN A 346 14.75 7.00 4.92
N ASP A 347 15.65 7.66 5.65
CA ASP A 347 15.71 7.58 7.11
C ASP A 347 14.48 8.14 7.81
N GLN A 348 13.83 9.17 7.26
CA GLN A 348 12.55 9.66 7.80
C GLN A 348 11.51 8.52 7.85
N VAL A 349 11.44 7.71 6.78
CA VAL A 349 10.50 6.59 6.68
C VAL A 349 10.85 5.53 7.73
N ARG A 350 12.14 5.21 7.87
CA ARG A 350 12.63 4.19 8.81
C ARG A 350 12.37 4.58 10.27
N PHE A 351 12.61 5.84 10.63
CA PHE A 351 12.32 6.35 11.97
C PHE A 351 10.81 6.40 12.24
N GLU A 352 10.02 7.01 11.36
CA GLU A 352 8.60 7.24 11.59
C GLU A 352 7.80 5.93 11.57
N MET A 353 8.03 5.07 10.58
CA MET A 353 7.36 3.76 10.54
C MET A 353 7.72 2.91 11.75
N GLY A 354 8.98 2.95 12.19
CA GLY A 354 9.40 2.26 13.40
C GLY A 354 8.75 2.83 14.66
N ALA A 355 8.66 4.16 14.78
CA ALA A 355 8.04 4.82 15.92
C ALA A 355 6.56 4.43 16.02
N TYR A 356 5.79 4.53 14.92
CA TYR A 356 4.38 4.16 14.90
C TYR A 356 4.14 2.66 15.11
N ALA A 357 5.06 1.80 14.65
CA ALA A 357 4.94 0.36 14.89
C ALA A 357 5.19 -0.02 16.35
N LEU A 358 6.03 0.74 17.06
CA LEU A 358 6.38 0.50 18.46
C LEU A 358 5.41 1.20 19.42
N ASP A 359 4.92 2.37 19.04
CA ASP A 359 3.99 3.20 19.80
C ASP A 359 3.07 3.96 18.82
N PRO A 360 1.86 3.45 18.52
CA PRO A 360 0.96 4.07 17.54
C PRO A 360 0.52 5.49 17.90
N ASP A 361 0.61 5.86 19.18
CA ASP A 361 0.11 7.13 19.72
C ASP A 361 1.24 8.17 19.91
N ILE A 362 2.51 7.77 19.75
CA ILE A 362 3.64 8.69 19.86
C ILE A 362 3.57 9.77 18.77
N LYS A 363 3.68 11.04 19.17
CA LYS A 363 3.81 12.12 18.19
C LYS A 363 5.25 12.12 17.66
N VAL A 364 5.42 12.08 16.33
CA VAL A 364 6.73 12.25 15.69
C VAL A 364 6.84 13.68 15.16
N ILE A 365 7.94 14.36 15.48
CA ILE A 365 8.26 15.70 14.99
C ILE A 365 9.46 15.60 14.06
N ALA A 366 9.30 16.08 12.82
CA ALA A 366 10.32 16.04 11.78
C ALA A 366 10.60 17.47 11.28
N PRO A 367 11.51 18.22 11.95
CA PRO A 367 11.70 19.65 11.71
C PRO A 367 11.98 20.02 10.26
N TRP A 368 12.72 19.20 9.51
CA TRP A 368 13.00 19.41 8.08
C TRP A 368 11.77 19.48 7.17
N ARG A 369 10.59 19.08 7.65
CA ARG A 369 9.31 19.27 6.93
C ARG A 369 8.47 20.43 7.46
N ASP A 370 8.77 20.91 8.67
CA ASP A 370 7.93 21.83 9.42
C ASP A 370 8.53 23.25 9.49
N TRP A 371 9.86 23.38 9.47
CA TRP A 371 10.55 24.66 9.64
C TRP A 371 10.89 25.36 8.31
N ASP A 372 11.29 26.62 8.40
CA ASP A 372 11.74 27.42 7.25
C ASP A 372 13.28 27.44 7.07
N LEU A 373 14.02 26.65 7.86
CA LEU A 373 15.49 26.57 7.82
C LEU A 373 15.96 25.64 6.68
N ASN A 374 15.76 26.09 5.45
CA ASN A 374 15.90 25.26 4.24
C ASN A 374 17.32 25.23 3.63
N SER A 375 18.32 25.84 4.27
CA SER A 375 19.71 25.83 3.80
C SER A 375 20.69 25.72 4.95
N ARG A 376 21.90 25.24 4.64
CA ARG A 376 23.02 25.20 5.60
C ARG A 376 23.36 26.58 6.13
N GLU A 377 23.29 27.60 5.29
CA GLU A 377 23.50 29.00 5.67
C GLU A 377 22.46 29.44 6.70
N ALA A 378 21.18 29.13 6.48
CA ALA A 378 20.11 29.42 7.44
C ALA A 378 20.32 28.73 8.80
N LEU A 379 20.84 27.51 8.81
CA LEU A 379 21.21 26.80 10.04
C LEU A 379 22.39 27.47 10.75
N MET A 380 23.40 27.92 10.01
CA MET A 380 24.55 28.64 10.57
C MET A 380 24.14 30.00 11.16
N ASP A 381 23.28 30.75 10.46
CA ASP A 381 22.71 32.00 10.95
C ASP A 381 21.88 31.78 12.22
N PHE A 382 21.13 30.68 12.27
CA PHE A 382 20.41 30.26 13.48
C PHE A 382 21.39 29.97 14.62
N CYS A 383 22.46 29.23 14.38
CA CYS A 383 23.48 28.98 15.39
C CYS A 383 24.13 30.25 15.91
N GLU A 384 24.47 31.21 15.04
CA GLU A 384 25.06 32.50 15.44
C GLU A 384 24.07 33.31 16.29
N LYS A 385 22.82 33.43 15.85
CA LYS A 385 21.76 34.13 16.57
C LYS A 385 21.50 33.54 17.96
N HIS A 386 21.53 32.22 18.08
CA HIS A 386 21.21 31.50 19.31
C HIS A 386 22.45 31.07 20.10
N GLN A 387 23.65 31.54 19.72
CA GLN A 387 24.94 31.24 20.34
C GLN A 387 25.18 29.72 20.53
N ILE A 388 24.71 28.91 19.58
CA ILE A 388 24.90 27.46 19.62
C ILE A 388 26.35 27.17 19.23
N PRO A 389 27.14 26.50 20.10
CA PRO A 389 28.51 26.15 19.78
C PRO A 389 28.52 25.12 18.66
N VAL A 390 28.94 25.57 17.48
CA VAL A 390 29.17 24.72 16.33
C VAL A 390 30.68 24.59 16.12
N ASP A 391 31.15 23.36 15.89
CA ASP A 391 32.54 23.09 15.49
C ASP A 391 32.81 23.55 14.03
N TYR A 392 32.01 24.50 13.55
CA TYR A 392 31.97 25.01 12.19
C TYR A 392 32.64 26.39 12.15
N GLN A 393 33.85 26.49 12.69
CA GLN A 393 34.68 27.65 12.42
C GLN A 393 35.26 27.52 10.99
N ARG A 394 35.18 28.63 10.25
CA ARG A 394 35.70 28.82 8.89
C ARG A 394 37.15 28.34 8.79
N GLY A 395 37.41 27.20 8.16
CA GLY A 395 38.75 26.64 8.00
C GLY A 395 38.83 25.59 6.88
N ALA A 396 39.97 25.56 6.19
CA ALA A 396 40.25 24.85 4.94
C ALA A 396 40.33 23.29 5.03
N ASN A 397 39.79 22.67 6.08
CA ASN A 397 39.92 21.22 6.35
C ASN A 397 38.56 20.57 6.71
N LYS A 398 37.50 20.75 5.91
CA LYS A 398 36.27 19.93 6.08
C LYS A 398 35.95 19.15 4.82
N SER A 399 35.61 17.88 5.04
CA SER A 399 35.12 16.97 4.01
C SER A 399 33.84 17.54 3.40
N PRO A 400 33.72 17.58 2.06
CA PRO A 400 32.52 18.07 1.37
C PRO A 400 31.35 17.08 1.45
N TYR A 401 31.57 15.87 2.00
CA TYR A 401 30.63 14.76 2.00
C TYR A 401 29.77 14.71 3.27
N SER A 402 28.52 14.31 3.11
CA SER A 402 27.65 13.85 4.21
C SER A 402 28.04 12.41 4.56
N MET A 403 28.21 12.13 5.85
CA MET A 403 28.67 10.83 6.34
C MET A 403 27.78 10.29 7.44
N ASP A 404 27.57 8.99 7.44
CA ASP A 404 26.85 8.27 8.48
C ASP A 404 27.59 6.97 8.77
N ALA A 405 28.15 6.88 9.99
CA ALA A 405 28.98 5.78 10.43
C ALA A 405 28.27 5.00 11.56
N ASN A 406 28.48 3.70 11.57
CA ASN A 406 28.14 2.79 12.66
C ASN A 406 29.05 1.55 12.55
N LEU A 407 28.97 0.61 13.50
CA LEU A 407 29.86 -0.54 13.55
C LEU A 407 29.79 -1.43 12.32
N LEU A 408 28.71 -1.40 11.53
CA LEU A 408 28.65 -2.19 10.30
C LEU A 408 29.33 -1.47 9.14
N HIS A 409 29.15 -0.15 8.99
CA HIS A 409 29.63 0.58 7.82
C HIS A 409 29.84 2.07 8.06
N ILE A 410 30.42 2.74 7.07
CA ILE A 410 30.29 4.18 6.86
C ILE A 410 29.78 4.45 5.44
N SER A 411 28.81 5.35 5.30
CA SER A 411 28.30 5.81 4.00
C SER A 411 28.69 7.25 3.70
N TYR A 412 28.83 7.56 2.41
CA TYR A 412 29.19 8.87 1.88
C TYR A 412 28.21 9.29 0.79
N GLU A 413 27.72 10.53 0.88
CA GLU A 413 26.83 11.12 -0.11
C GLU A 413 27.05 12.65 -0.24
N GLY A 414 26.53 13.24 -1.32
CA GLY A 414 26.60 14.69 -1.57
C GLY A 414 27.95 15.15 -2.13
N GLY A 415 28.10 16.47 -2.30
CA GLY A 415 29.33 17.07 -2.83
C GLY A 415 29.65 16.55 -4.24
N GLY A 416 30.92 16.18 -4.48
CA GLY A 416 31.37 15.66 -5.78
C GLY A 416 30.67 14.37 -6.24
N LEU A 417 30.15 13.56 -5.31
CA LEU A 417 29.47 12.30 -5.63
C LEU A 417 28.09 12.51 -6.29
N GLU A 418 27.52 13.71 -6.24
CA GLU A 418 26.24 13.99 -6.92
C GLU A 418 26.34 13.87 -8.44
N ASP A 419 27.53 14.04 -9.00
CA ASP A 419 27.83 13.66 -10.38
C ASP A 419 28.24 12.18 -10.42
N PRO A 420 27.41 11.26 -10.95
CA PRO A 420 27.76 9.85 -11.02
C PRO A 420 28.95 9.55 -11.96
N ALA A 421 29.38 10.51 -12.78
CA ALA A 421 30.56 10.37 -13.62
C ALA A 421 31.86 10.79 -12.92
N ALA A 422 31.79 11.52 -11.80
CA ALA A 422 32.96 11.93 -11.04
C ALA A 422 33.52 10.73 -10.23
N PRO A 423 34.84 10.50 -10.22
CA PRO A 423 35.42 9.48 -9.34
C PRO A 423 35.21 9.87 -7.87
N ALA A 424 35.15 8.88 -6.98
CA ALA A 424 35.24 9.14 -5.54
C ALA A 424 36.66 9.61 -5.18
N ASP A 425 36.77 10.66 -4.37
CA ASP A 425 38.07 11.15 -3.91
C ASP A 425 38.70 10.15 -2.91
N GLU A 426 40.01 9.95 -2.97
CA GLU A 426 40.66 8.95 -2.10
C GLU A 426 40.62 9.35 -0.61
N ASP A 427 40.68 10.65 -0.30
CA ASP A 427 40.60 11.17 1.07
C ASP A 427 39.19 11.09 1.68
N MET A 428 38.19 10.66 0.89
CA MET A 428 36.85 10.34 1.36
C MET A 428 36.82 9.05 2.17
N TRP A 429 37.54 8.02 1.72
CA TRP A 429 37.55 6.69 2.36
C TRP A 429 38.31 6.76 3.68
N ARG A 430 37.64 6.43 4.79
CA ARG A 430 38.18 6.64 6.15
C ARG A 430 38.55 5.34 6.85
N TRP A 431 37.87 4.25 6.51
CA TRP A 431 37.99 2.99 7.23
C TRP A 431 38.93 2.00 6.54
N THR A 432 38.99 2.07 5.21
CA THR A 432 39.74 1.13 4.37
C THR A 432 40.89 1.84 3.70
N VAL A 433 42.07 1.20 3.66
CA VAL A 433 43.17 1.65 2.80
C VAL A 433 42.83 1.37 1.34
N ALA A 434 43.41 2.13 0.40
CA ALA A 434 43.25 1.83 -1.01
C ALA A 434 43.71 0.38 -1.30
N PRO A 435 42.98 -0.41 -2.10
CA PRO A 435 43.39 -1.78 -2.40
C PRO A 435 44.82 -1.90 -2.93
N GLU A 436 45.31 -0.92 -3.69
CA GLU A 436 46.68 -0.80 -4.16
C GLU A 436 47.71 -0.62 -3.03
N ASP A 437 47.35 0.12 -1.97
CA ASP A 437 48.20 0.45 -0.82
C ASP A 437 48.07 -0.55 0.33
N ALA A 438 47.12 -1.49 0.27
CA ALA A 438 46.98 -2.57 1.23
C ALA A 438 48.25 -3.46 1.29
N PRO A 439 48.51 -4.19 2.39
CA PRO A 439 49.71 -5.03 2.52
C PRO A 439 49.88 -6.04 1.38
N ASP A 440 51.13 -6.29 0.98
CA ASP A 440 51.49 -7.33 -0.01
C ASP A 440 51.47 -8.75 0.56
N GLU A 441 51.39 -8.90 1.89
CA GLU A 441 51.18 -10.17 2.56
C GLU A 441 49.67 -10.40 2.79
N PRO A 442 49.12 -11.58 2.46
CA PRO A 442 47.71 -11.89 2.72
C PRO A 442 47.46 -12.16 4.21
N GLU A 443 46.28 -11.78 4.68
CA GLU A 443 45.80 -12.09 6.03
C GLU A 443 44.95 -13.36 5.99
N TRP A 444 45.18 -14.28 6.93
CA TRP A 444 44.47 -15.55 7.04
C TRP A 444 43.60 -15.52 8.28
N LEU A 445 42.34 -15.94 8.13
CA LEU A 445 41.40 -15.97 9.24
C LEU A 445 40.47 -17.17 9.17
N GLU A 446 40.13 -17.70 10.34
CA GLU A 446 39.16 -18.76 10.53
C GLU A 446 38.00 -18.24 11.38
N ILE A 447 36.77 -18.39 10.89
CA ILE A 447 35.56 -17.99 11.60
C ILE A 447 34.76 -19.24 11.94
N GLU A 448 34.45 -19.41 13.23
CA GLU A 448 33.58 -20.46 13.74
C GLU A 448 32.14 -19.97 13.81
N TYR A 449 31.20 -20.80 13.37
CA TYR A 449 29.77 -20.54 13.31
C TYR A 449 28.99 -21.50 14.21
N GLU A 450 27.99 -20.95 14.91
CA GLU A 450 26.95 -21.69 15.60
C GLU A 450 25.59 -21.12 15.19
N ARG A 451 24.74 -21.98 14.63
CA ARG A 451 23.39 -21.64 14.16
C ARG A 451 23.33 -20.38 13.29
N GLY A 452 24.28 -20.26 12.36
CA GLY A 452 24.40 -19.12 11.44
C GLY A 452 25.11 -17.89 12.00
N ASP A 453 25.38 -17.82 13.31
CA ASP A 453 26.08 -16.68 13.91
C ASP A 453 27.57 -17.00 14.09
N PRO A 454 28.48 -16.05 13.81
CA PRO A 454 29.90 -16.23 14.07
C PRO A 454 30.19 -16.04 15.58
N ILE A 455 30.83 -17.04 16.19
CA ILE A 455 31.08 -17.13 17.64
C ILE A 455 32.57 -17.01 18.01
N ALA A 456 33.48 -17.35 17.10
CA ALA A 456 34.92 -17.26 17.32
C ALA A 456 35.69 -16.87 16.05
N LEU A 457 36.82 -16.20 16.25
CA LEU A 457 37.76 -15.80 15.20
C LEU A 457 39.15 -16.31 15.58
N ASN A 458 39.77 -17.11 14.71
CA ASN A 458 41.09 -17.73 14.94
C ASN A 458 41.17 -18.50 16.27
N GLY A 459 40.08 -19.22 16.62
CA GLY A 459 39.96 -19.98 17.86
C GLY A 459 39.70 -19.14 19.12
N GLN A 460 39.56 -17.82 19.01
CA GLN A 460 39.20 -16.94 20.12
C GLN A 460 37.71 -16.59 20.06
N ALA A 461 36.96 -16.94 21.10
CA ALA A 461 35.56 -16.54 21.24
C ALA A 461 35.44 -15.01 21.37
N LEU A 462 34.52 -14.42 20.62
CA LEU A 462 34.25 -12.97 20.61
C LEU A 462 32.75 -12.71 20.78
N THR A 463 32.42 -11.60 21.44
CA THR A 463 31.04 -11.10 21.46
C THR A 463 30.67 -10.54 20.07
N PRO A 464 29.37 -10.45 19.73
CA PRO A 464 28.94 -9.96 18.41
C PRO A 464 29.56 -8.61 17.99
N GLY A 465 29.53 -7.62 18.88
CA GLY A 465 30.14 -6.31 18.63
C GLY A 465 31.66 -6.40 18.45
N ALA A 466 32.35 -7.16 19.31
CA ALA A 466 33.80 -7.38 19.19
C ALA A 466 34.18 -8.09 17.88
N MET A 467 33.41 -9.11 17.47
CA MET A 467 33.60 -9.84 16.21
C MET A 467 33.58 -8.89 15.02
N LEU A 468 32.52 -8.08 14.89
CA LEU A 468 32.38 -7.15 13.77
C LEU A 468 33.47 -6.08 13.77
N ARG A 469 33.84 -5.56 14.96
CA ARG A 469 34.93 -4.58 15.12
C ARG A 469 36.27 -5.13 14.63
N THR A 470 36.65 -6.33 15.09
CA THR A 470 37.92 -6.96 14.69
C THR A 470 37.92 -7.27 13.18
N LEU A 471 36.80 -7.71 12.62
CA LEU A 471 36.70 -7.91 11.18
C LEU A 471 36.77 -6.60 10.38
N ASN A 472 36.25 -5.48 10.91
CA ASN A 472 36.43 -4.17 10.29
C ASN A 472 37.90 -3.74 10.28
N GLU A 473 38.64 -3.94 11.38
CA GLU A 473 40.06 -3.61 11.47
C GLU A 473 40.88 -4.41 10.46
N LEU A 474 40.66 -5.73 10.38
CA LEU A 474 41.34 -6.62 9.44
C LEU A 474 40.94 -6.31 7.99
N GLY A 475 39.65 -6.13 7.70
CA GLY A 475 39.16 -5.80 6.37
C GLY A 475 39.64 -4.42 5.91
N GLY A 476 39.61 -3.42 6.79
CA GLY A 476 40.09 -2.06 6.55
C GLY A 476 41.56 -2.01 6.19
N LYS A 477 42.41 -2.71 6.95
CA LYS A 477 43.84 -2.88 6.66
C LYS A 477 44.10 -3.47 5.28
N HIS A 478 43.22 -4.34 4.79
CA HIS A 478 43.35 -5.00 3.49
C HIS A 478 42.48 -4.39 2.38
N GLY A 479 41.90 -3.20 2.59
CA GLY A 479 41.11 -2.48 1.58
C GLY A 479 39.77 -3.13 1.20
N VAL A 480 39.26 -4.03 2.05
CA VAL A 480 38.04 -4.81 1.77
C VAL A 480 36.78 -3.98 1.99
N GLY A 481 35.79 -4.12 1.11
CA GLY A 481 34.43 -3.68 1.36
C GLY A 481 34.11 -2.23 0.96
N ARG A 482 34.89 -1.63 0.05
CA ARG A 482 34.49 -0.42 -0.67
C ARG A 482 33.42 -0.76 -1.73
N SER A 483 32.32 -0.01 -1.76
CA SER A 483 31.27 -0.10 -2.78
C SER A 483 30.84 1.29 -3.24
N ASP A 484 30.45 1.43 -4.51
CA ASP A 484 29.96 2.65 -5.14
C ASP A 484 28.76 2.29 -6.02
N LEU A 485 27.59 2.85 -5.68
CA LEU A 485 26.34 2.45 -6.32
C LEU A 485 25.41 3.63 -6.52
N VAL A 486 24.62 3.57 -7.60
CA VAL A 486 23.46 4.46 -7.81
C VAL A 486 22.20 3.70 -7.39
N GLU A 487 21.78 3.91 -6.15
CA GLU A 487 20.66 3.23 -5.51
C GLU A 487 19.29 3.86 -5.84
N ASN A 488 18.23 3.06 -5.71
CA ASN A 488 16.84 3.51 -5.84
C ASN A 488 16.21 3.79 -4.48
N ARG A 489 16.14 5.07 -4.08
CA ARG A 489 15.47 5.44 -2.82
C ARG A 489 13.99 5.07 -2.85
N TYR A 490 13.45 4.71 -1.70
CA TYR A 490 12.06 4.32 -1.55
C TYR A 490 11.09 5.45 -1.93
N VAL A 491 11.51 6.70 -1.71
CA VAL A 491 10.78 7.92 -2.10
C VAL A 491 10.81 8.21 -3.61
N GLY A 492 11.37 7.31 -4.44
CA GLY A 492 11.27 7.34 -5.90
C GLY A 492 12.40 8.05 -6.65
N MET A 493 13.45 8.49 -5.95
CA MET A 493 14.62 9.14 -6.56
C MET A 493 15.85 8.25 -6.55
N LYS A 494 16.73 8.43 -7.53
CA LYS A 494 18.05 7.80 -7.51
C LYS A 494 19.04 8.64 -6.71
N SER A 495 19.97 7.98 -6.03
CA SER A 495 21.06 8.61 -5.30
C SER A 495 22.32 7.82 -5.53
N ARG A 496 23.45 8.49 -5.73
CA ARG A 496 24.75 7.81 -5.64
C ARG A 496 25.18 7.78 -4.19
N GLY A 497 25.65 6.63 -3.73
CA GLY A 497 26.21 6.44 -2.41
C GLY A 497 27.47 5.59 -2.50
N CYS A 498 28.49 5.99 -1.75
CA CYS A 498 29.70 5.19 -1.57
C CYS A 498 29.71 4.63 -0.14
N TYR A 499 30.18 3.41 0.04
CA TYR A 499 30.09 2.68 1.31
C TYR A 499 31.39 1.95 1.63
N GLU A 500 31.80 1.96 2.89
CA GLU A 500 32.84 1.06 3.43
C GLU A 500 32.20 0.11 4.43
N THR A 501 32.12 -1.18 4.09
CA THR A 501 31.54 -2.24 4.93
C THR A 501 32.51 -3.42 5.07
N PRO A 502 33.71 -3.23 5.64
CA PRO A 502 34.78 -4.25 5.63
C PRO A 502 34.37 -5.55 6.33
N GLY A 503 33.96 -5.47 7.59
CA GLY A 503 33.59 -6.65 8.38
C GLY A 503 32.32 -7.32 7.85
N GLY A 504 31.32 -6.55 7.42
CA GLY A 504 30.13 -7.10 6.77
C GLY A 504 30.47 -7.83 5.45
N THR A 505 31.39 -7.31 4.64
CA THR A 505 31.81 -7.97 3.40
C THR A 505 32.46 -9.33 3.69
N ILE A 506 33.28 -9.40 4.75
CA ILE A 506 33.89 -10.65 5.21
C ILE A 506 32.81 -11.63 5.70
N LEU A 507 31.91 -11.17 6.58
CA LEU A 507 30.83 -11.97 7.16
C LEU A 507 29.89 -12.55 6.10
N LEU A 508 29.49 -11.76 5.10
CA LEU A 508 28.62 -12.25 4.02
C LEU A 508 29.30 -13.40 3.27
N LYS A 509 30.59 -13.25 2.97
CA LYS A 509 31.36 -14.25 2.23
C LYS A 509 31.56 -15.53 3.04
N SER A 510 31.89 -15.43 4.33
CA SER A 510 32.06 -16.60 5.20
C SER A 510 30.74 -17.28 5.52
N HIS A 511 29.67 -16.52 5.78
CA HIS A 511 28.36 -17.08 6.09
C HIS A 511 27.82 -17.93 4.93
N ARG A 512 27.85 -17.40 3.70
CA ARG A 512 27.48 -18.17 2.49
C ARG A 512 28.36 -19.41 2.30
N ALA A 513 29.62 -19.37 2.74
CA ALA A 513 30.51 -20.53 2.64
C ALA A 513 30.09 -21.65 3.59
N ILE A 514 29.79 -21.35 4.86
CA ILE A 514 29.36 -22.41 5.80
C ILE A 514 28.00 -23.01 5.40
N GLU A 515 27.07 -22.18 4.91
CA GLU A 515 25.78 -22.66 4.39
C GLU A 515 25.94 -23.63 3.22
N SER A 516 26.94 -23.43 2.37
CA SER A 516 27.16 -24.27 1.18
C SER A 516 27.46 -25.73 1.46
N ILE A 517 27.83 -26.07 2.70
CA ILE A 517 28.06 -27.46 3.13
C ILE A 517 27.06 -27.94 4.19
N THR A 518 26.22 -27.06 4.74
CA THR A 518 25.30 -27.38 5.85
C THR A 518 23.82 -27.29 5.46
N LEU A 519 23.47 -26.55 4.40
CA LEU A 519 22.10 -26.43 3.93
C LEU A 519 21.79 -27.41 2.81
N ASP A 520 20.59 -28.00 2.88
CA ASP A 520 19.99 -28.70 1.74
C ASP A 520 19.85 -27.75 0.54
N ARG A 521 19.97 -28.31 -0.68
CA ARG A 521 19.94 -27.56 -1.94
C ARG A 521 18.68 -26.71 -2.10
N GLU A 522 17.50 -27.26 -1.80
CA GLU A 522 16.23 -26.54 -2.00
C GLU A 522 16.03 -25.47 -0.94
N VAL A 523 16.50 -25.69 0.29
CA VAL A 523 16.48 -24.66 1.35
C VAL A 523 17.39 -23.49 0.99
N ALA A 524 18.61 -23.77 0.50
CA ALA A 524 19.55 -22.74 0.07
C ALA A 524 18.98 -21.89 -1.09
N HIS A 525 18.37 -22.53 -2.10
CA HIS A 525 17.74 -21.82 -3.22
C HIS A 525 16.53 -21.00 -2.78
N LEU A 526 15.66 -21.54 -1.93
CA LEU A 526 14.51 -20.82 -1.38
C LEU A 526 14.96 -19.54 -0.65
N LYS A 527 16.04 -19.63 0.13
CA LYS A 527 16.60 -18.49 0.83
C LYS A 527 17.15 -17.43 -0.14
N ASP A 528 17.87 -17.83 -1.18
CA ASP A 528 18.38 -16.92 -2.20
C ASP A 528 17.23 -16.21 -2.97
N GLU A 529 16.09 -16.88 -3.17
CA GLU A 529 14.88 -16.25 -3.73
C GLU A 529 14.25 -15.21 -2.79
N MET A 530 14.30 -15.45 -1.47
CA MET A 530 13.73 -14.55 -0.46
C MET A 530 14.64 -13.36 -0.10
N MET A 531 15.96 -13.52 -0.26
CA MET A 531 16.98 -12.53 0.13
C MET A 531 16.70 -11.11 -0.41
N PRO A 532 16.40 -10.89 -1.72
CA PRO A 532 16.14 -9.55 -2.23
C PRO A 532 14.90 -8.91 -1.60
N ARG A 533 13.86 -9.71 -1.31
CA ARG A 533 12.65 -9.22 -0.64
C ARG A 533 12.96 -8.80 0.79
N TYR A 534 13.73 -9.61 1.52
CA TYR A 534 14.13 -9.29 2.90
C TYR A 534 14.96 -8.00 2.95
N ALA A 535 15.93 -7.86 2.04
CA ALA A 535 16.75 -6.66 1.89
C ALA A 535 15.90 -5.40 1.60
N ASN A 536 14.95 -5.50 0.66
CA ASN A 536 14.04 -4.40 0.32
C ASN A 536 13.21 -3.94 1.52
N MET A 537 12.77 -4.88 2.36
CA MET A 537 11.97 -4.57 3.54
C MET A 537 12.77 -3.78 4.58
N ILE A 538 14.03 -4.16 4.82
CA ILE A 538 14.93 -3.41 5.70
C ILE A 538 15.18 -2.01 5.10
N TYR A 539 15.55 -1.96 3.82
CA TYR A 539 15.83 -0.70 3.12
C TYR A 539 14.66 0.29 3.20
N ASN A 540 13.43 -0.20 3.03
CA ASN A 540 12.20 0.60 3.01
C ASN A 540 11.62 0.90 4.41
N GLY A 541 12.24 0.44 5.50
CA GLY A 541 11.78 0.74 6.87
C GLY A 541 10.75 -0.24 7.45
N TYR A 542 10.54 -1.40 6.83
CA TYR A 542 9.58 -2.43 7.25
C TYR A 542 10.15 -3.42 8.29
N TRP A 543 11.15 -3.01 9.08
CA TRP A 543 11.72 -3.88 10.11
C TRP A 543 10.68 -4.39 11.12
N TRP A 544 9.70 -3.57 11.50
CA TRP A 544 8.69 -3.98 12.48
C TRP A 544 7.46 -4.67 11.86
N SER A 545 7.46 -4.87 10.53
CA SER A 545 6.32 -5.46 9.82
C SER A 545 6.09 -6.94 10.16
N PRO A 546 4.82 -7.41 10.17
CA PRO A 546 4.50 -8.82 10.39
C PRO A 546 5.17 -9.76 9.39
N GLU A 547 5.16 -9.42 8.11
CA GLU A 547 5.74 -10.23 7.05
C GLU A 547 7.26 -10.42 7.21
N ARG A 548 7.99 -9.43 7.75
CA ARG A 548 9.42 -9.55 8.04
C ARG A 548 9.65 -10.54 9.17
N LYS A 549 8.80 -10.51 10.22
CA LYS A 549 8.87 -11.47 11.34
C LYS A 549 8.64 -12.90 10.87
N VAL A 550 7.71 -13.12 9.94
CA VAL A 550 7.46 -14.44 9.33
C VAL A 550 8.67 -14.90 8.53
N LEU A 551 9.25 -14.02 7.70
CA LEU A 551 10.47 -14.34 6.94
C LEU A 551 11.65 -14.64 7.88
N GLN A 552 11.83 -13.86 8.95
CA GLN A 552 12.89 -14.10 9.93
C GLN A 552 12.73 -15.45 10.62
N ALA A 553 11.52 -15.88 10.96
CA ALA A 553 11.30 -17.19 11.55
C ALA A 553 11.71 -18.33 10.61
N LEU A 554 11.43 -18.20 9.31
CA LEU A 554 11.89 -19.15 8.29
C LEU A 554 13.42 -19.14 8.17
N ILE A 555 14.02 -17.95 8.15
CA ILE A 555 15.48 -17.78 8.10
C ILE A 555 16.11 -18.42 9.32
N ASP A 556 15.66 -18.12 10.54
CA ASP A 556 16.20 -18.68 11.78
C ASP A 556 16.10 -20.20 11.83
N GLU A 557 15.01 -20.79 11.34
CA GLU A 557 14.86 -22.25 11.20
C GLU A 557 15.92 -22.82 10.26
N SER A 558 16.17 -22.15 9.12
CA SER A 558 17.20 -22.59 8.16
C SER A 558 18.61 -22.55 8.75
N GLN A 559 18.85 -21.76 9.81
CA GLN A 559 20.19 -21.60 10.38
C GLN A 559 20.55 -22.66 11.42
N ILE A 560 19.60 -23.47 11.91
CA ILE A 560 19.84 -24.53 12.90
C ILE A 560 21.05 -25.44 12.55
N PRO A 561 21.20 -25.96 11.31
CA PRO A 561 22.34 -26.81 10.95
C PRO A 561 23.61 -26.03 10.56
N VAL A 562 23.60 -24.69 10.55
CA VAL A 562 24.72 -23.87 10.07
C VAL A 562 25.78 -23.74 11.17
N ASN A 563 26.50 -24.84 11.43
CA ASN A 563 27.55 -24.95 12.45
C ASN A 563 28.87 -25.41 11.80
N GLY A 564 30.00 -24.80 12.16
CA GLY A 564 31.31 -25.22 11.67
C GLY A 564 32.31 -24.09 11.46
N ASN A 565 33.39 -24.34 10.73
CA ASN A 565 34.50 -23.42 10.55
C ASN A 565 34.66 -23.01 9.08
N VAL A 566 35.03 -21.75 8.84
CA VAL A 566 35.35 -21.22 7.51
C VAL A 566 36.68 -20.53 7.54
N SER A 567 37.63 -21.00 6.72
CA SER A 567 38.92 -20.37 6.53
C SER A 567 38.88 -19.42 5.33
N LEU A 568 39.29 -18.17 5.52
CA LEU A 568 39.33 -17.11 4.53
C LEU A 568 40.75 -16.55 4.36
N LYS A 569 40.95 -15.89 3.22
CA LYS A 569 42.14 -15.10 2.90
C LYS A 569 41.74 -13.70 2.46
N LEU A 570 42.24 -12.66 3.14
CA LEU A 570 42.08 -11.26 2.75
C LEU A 570 43.31 -10.78 2.00
N TYR A 571 43.10 -10.16 0.84
CA TYR A 571 44.21 -9.65 0.04
C TYR A 571 43.75 -8.55 -0.91
N LYS A 572 44.35 -7.36 -0.81
CA LYS A 572 44.22 -6.25 -1.78
C LYS A 572 42.75 -6.01 -2.22
N GLY A 573 41.88 -5.77 -1.25
CA GLY A 573 40.44 -5.51 -1.43
C GLY A 573 39.55 -6.73 -1.58
N SER A 574 40.11 -7.95 -1.62
CA SER A 574 39.36 -9.18 -1.85
C SER A 574 39.22 -10.07 -0.61
N VAL A 575 38.10 -10.81 -0.55
CA VAL A 575 37.86 -11.89 0.41
C VAL A 575 37.73 -13.20 -0.36
N SER A 576 38.64 -14.14 -0.12
CA SER A 576 38.64 -15.47 -0.75
C SER A 576 38.32 -16.56 0.26
N VAL A 577 37.38 -17.44 -0.06
CA VAL A 577 37.13 -18.67 0.74
C VAL A 577 38.20 -19.69 0.41
N VAL A 578 38.91 -20.17 1.43
CA VAL A 578 39.99 -21.14 1.30
C VAL A 578 39.49 -22.53 1.67
N GLY A 579 38.74 -22.63 2.76
CA GLY A 579 38.27 -23.91 3.29
C GLY A 579 36.99 -23.72 4.10
N ARG A 580 36.27 -24.81 4.29
CA ARG A 580 35.10 -24.89 5.17
C ARG A 580 34.93 -26.31 5.68
N SER A 581 34.48 -26.47 6.92
CA SER A 581 34.25 -27.78 7.53
C SER A 581 33.13 -27.70 8.53
N SER A 582 32.35 -28.79 8.63
CA SER A 582 31.37 -28.99 9.69
C SER A 582 31.45 -30.44 10.14
N GLN A 583 31.61 -30.66 11.44
CA GLN A 583 31.71 -32.01 12.00
C GLN A 583 30.33 -32.64 12.24
N SER A 584 29.34 -31.82 12.56
CA SER A 584 28.00 -32.26 12.97
C SER A 584 26.99 -32.20 11.83
N ASP A 585 27.13 -31.26 10.90
CA ASP A 585 26.04 -30.88 9.98
C ASP A 585 26.48 -30.84 8.50
N SER A 586 27.66 -31.36 8.16
CA SER A 586 28.09 -31.41 6.76
C SER A 586 27.20 -32.35 5.94
N LEU A 587 26.56 -31.79 4.91
CA LEU A 587 25.87 -32.53 3.83
C LEU A 587 26.79 -32.84 2.65
N TYR A 588 28.02 -32.35 2.67
CA TYR A 588 29.04 -32.75 1.71
C TYR A 588 29.58 -34.13 2.10
N ASP A 589 29.39 -35.11 1.21
CA ASP A 589 29.87 -36.48 1.35
C ASP A 589 30.91 -36.78 0.27
N ALA A 590 32.17 -36.96 0.69
CA ALA A 590 33.29 -37.21 -0.21
C ALA A 590 33.18 -38.56 -0.92
N ASP A 591 32.55 -39.56 -0.32
CA ASP A 591 32.40 -40.90 -0.90
C ASP A 591 31.34 -40.90 -2.01
N VAL A 592 30.32 -40.03 -1.93
CA VAL A 592 29.28 -39.92 -2.97
C VAL A 592 29.75 -39.13 -4.20
N VAL A 593 30.58 -38.09 -4.01
CA VAL A 593 31.00 -37.17 -5.09
C VAL A 593 32.34 -37.53 -5.73
N THR A 594 33.04 -38.53 -5.19
CA THR A 594 34.35 -38.95 -5.69
C THR A 594 34.29 -39.42 -7.15
N PHE A 595 35.38 -39.20 -7.88
CA PHE A 595 35.60 -39.80 -9.21
C PHE A 595 36.31 -41.15 -9.14
N GLU A 596 36.81 -41.51 -7.96
CA GLU A 596 37.42 -42.82 -7.68
C GLU A 596 36.33 -43.87 -7.41
N ASP A 597 36.72 -45.12 -7.10
CA ASP A 597 35.77 -46.16 -6.73
C ASP A 597 35.02 -45.79 -5.43
N ASP A 598 33.74 -45.43 -5.58
CA ASP A 598 32.83 -45.01 -4.52
C ASP A 598 32.29 -46.17 -3.66
N GLN A 599 32.74 -47.40 -3.92
CA GLN A 599 32.28 -48.64 -3.28
C GLN A 599 30.74 -48.80 -3.32
N GLY A 600 30.09 -48.23 -4.34
CA GLY A 600 28.64 -48.27 -4.52
C GLY A 600 27.86 -47.22 -3.72
N ALA A 601 28.50 -46.15 -3.24
CA ALA A 601 27.82 -45.02 -2.59
C ALA A 601 26.82 -44.30 -3.52
N TYR A 602 27.07 -44.26 -4.83
CA TYR A 602 26.18 -43.65 -5.82
C TYR A 602 25.88 -44.57 -7.02
N ASN A 603 24.61 -44.92 -7.21
CA ASN A 603 24.19 -45.70 -8.36
C ASN A 603 24.01 -44.83 -9.62
N GLN A 604 25.03 -44.78 -10.46
CA GLN A 604 25.03 -43.99 -11.70
C GLN A 604 23.91 -44.38 -12.68
N ALA A 605 23.38 -45.61 -12.64
CA ALA A 605 22.33 -46.06 -13.53
C ALA A 605 20.99 -45.30 -13.31
N ASP A 606 20.74 -44.82 -12.09
CA ASP A 606 19.51 -44.12 -11.73
C ASP A 606 19.39 -42.76 -12.43
N ALA A 607 20.52 -42.13 -12.77
CA ALA A 607 20.56 -40.86 -13.49
C ALA A 607 19.82 -40.91 -14.83
N GLY A 608 19.85 -42.05 -15.53
CA GLY A 608 19.16 -42.22 -16.81
C GLY A 608 17.64 -42.10 -16.70
N GLY A 609 17.04 -42.64 -15.64
CA GLY A 609 15.61 -42.50 -15.35
C GLY A 609 15.27 -41.08 -14.90
N PHE A 610 16.07 -40.53 -13.97
CA PHE A 610 15.90 -39.18 -13.45
C PHE A 610 15.90 -38.11 -14.55
N ILE A 611 16.87 -38.16 -15.48
CA ILE A 611 16.97 -37.20 -16.59
C ILE A 611 15.75 -37.30 -17.50
N LYS A 612 15.33 -38.52 -17.87
CA LYS A 612 14.17 -38.73 -18.76
C LYS A 612 12.88 -38.17 -18.16
N LEU A 613 12.69 -38.33 -16.85
CA LEU A 613 11.50 -37.83 -16.15
C LEU A 613 11.51 -36.31 -16.06
N ASN A 614 12.63 -35.68 -15.70
CA ASN A 614 12.73 -34.22 -15.63
C ASN A 614 12.65 -33.56 -17.01
N ALA A 615 13.21 -34.20 -18.04
CA ALA A 615 13.14 -33.72 -19.42
C ALA A 615 11.76 -33.87 -20.05
N LEU A 616 10.84 -34.64 -19.46
CA LEU A 616 9.54 -34.99 -20.04
C LEU A 616 8.74 -33.75 -20.48
N THR A 617 8.73 -32.70 -19.65
CA THR A 617 8.01 -31.45 -19.96
C THR A 617 8.55 -30.77 -21.22
N VAL A 618 9.87 -30.75 -21.38
CA VAL A 618 10.57 -30.19 -22.55
C VAL A 618 10.40 -31.09 -23.77
N VAL A 619 10.44 -32.42 -23.59
CA VAL A 619 10.20 -33.40 -24.66
C VAL A 619 8.79 -33.28 -25.22
N ILE A 620 7.76 -33.20 -24.37
CA ILE A 620 6.36 -33.02 -24.81
C ILE A 620 6.20 -31.70 -25.56
N ARG A 621 6.81 -30.61 -25.06
CA ARG A 621 6.80 -29.32 -25.74
C ARG A 621 7.43 -29.42 -27.13
N SER A 622 8.60 -30.03 -27.24
CA SER A 622 9.31 -30.25 -28.49
C SER A 622 8.51 -31.13 -29.45
N GLN A 623 7.85 -32.19 -28.97
CA GLN A 623 7.00 -33.05 -29.79
C GLN A 623 5.79 -32.29 -30.37
N LEU A 624 5.15 -31.42 -29.59
CA LEU A 624 4.08 -30.56 -30.08
C LEU A 624 4.61 -29.61 -31.16
N ASP A 625 5.77 -28.99 -30.92
CA ASP A 625 6.40 -28.10 -31.89
C ASP A 625 6.74 -28.85 -33.20
N HIS A 626 7.20 -30.10 -33.11
CA HIS A 626 7.41 -30.99 -34.27
C HIS A 626 6.11 -31.37 -34.98
N GLN A 627 5.06 -31.77 -34.26
CA GLN A 627 3.77 -32.11 -34.86
C GLN A 627 3.13 -30.90 -35.54
N GLN A 628 3.25 -29.71 -34.95
CA GLN A 628 2.80 -28.48 -35.57
C GLN A 628 3.61 -28.18 -36.84
N ALA A 629 4.94 -28.36 -36.80
CA ALA A 629 5.79 -28.21 -37.98
C ALA A 629 5.45 -29.22 -39.09
N GLU A 630 5.20 -30.48 -38.75
CA GLU A 630 4.78 -31.53 -39.69
C GLU A 630 3.38 -31.28 -40.26
N ALA A 631 2.42 -30.85 -39.45
CA ALA A 631 1.08 -30.47 -39.91
C ALA A 631 1.13 -29.24 -40.84
N TRP A 632 2.03 -28.29 -40.57
CA TRP A 632 2.33 -27.17 -41.46
C TRP A 632 2.95 -27.65 -42.77
N GLN A 633 3.93 -28.56 -42.74
CA GLN A 633 4.53 -29.17 -43.93
C GLN A 633 3.52 -29.96 -44.77
N ALA A 634 2.63 -30.72 -44.14
CA ALA A 634 1.57 -31.48 -44.81
C ALA A 634 0.54 -30.55 -45.49
N LYS A 635 0.16 -29.44 -44.83
CA LYS A 635 -0.67 -28.40 -45.46
C LYS A 635 0.04 -27.77 -46.66
N LEU A 636 1.33 -27.44 -46.54
CA LEU A 636 2.14 -26.92 -47.65
C LEU A 636 2.21 -27.90 -48.83
N ALA A 637 2.33 -29.20 -48.59
CA ALA A 637 2.30 -30.23 -49.64
C ALA A 637 0.93 -30.34 -50.34
N GLN A 638 -0.19 -30.17 -49.61
CA GLN A 638 -1.52 -30.07 -50.21
C GLN A 638 -1.69 -28.83 -51.09
N PHE A 639 -1.13 -27.69 -50.69
CA PHE A 639 -1.09 -26.48 -51.53
C PHE A 639 -0.17 -26.65 -52.76
N GLY A 640 0.93 -27.38 -52.63
CA GLY A 640 1.85 -27.71 -53.73
C GLY A 640 1.26 -28.62 -54.81
N ALA A 641 0.22 -29.41 -54.50
CA ALA A 641 -0.49 -30.23 -55.47
C ALA A 641 -1.45 -29.43 -56.39
N ILE A 642 -1.75 -28.17 -56.05
CA ILE A 642 -2.69 -27.30 -56.79
C ILE A 642 -1.97 -26.39 -57.81
N CYS A 643 -0.64 -26.29 -57.77
CA CYS A 643 0.13 -25.46 -58.69
C CYS A 643 1.10 -26.27 -59.56
N ARG A 644 0.60 -26.84 -60.67
CA ARG A 644 1.43 -26.98 -61.88
C ARG A 644 1.37 -25.67 -62.66
N ILE A 645 2.28 -24.75 -62.39
CA ILE A 645 2.52 -23.61 -63.28
C ILE A 645 3.63 -24.01 -64.24
N LYS A 646 3.23 -24.40 -65.45
CA LYS A 646 4.09 -24.32 -66.64
C LYS A 646 4.18 -22.85 -67.06
N ASP A 647 5.40 -22.46 -67.42
CA ASP A 647 5.76 -21.29 -68.22
C ASP A 647 5.36 -19.90 -67.70
N LEU A 648 6.33 -19.22 -67.05
CA LEU A 648 6.49 -17.78 -67.24
C LEU A 648 7.97 -17.43 -67.42
N SER A 649 8.30 -17.12 -68.66
CA SER A 649 9.58 -16.53 -69.10
C SER A 649 9.71 -15.07 -68.64
N PRO A 650 10.95 -14.56 -68.43
CA PRO A 650 11.19 -13.20 -67.99
C PRO A 650 11.16 -12.25 -69.19
N LYS A 651 10.01 -11.66 -69.50
CA LYS A 651 9.91 -10.40 -70.27
C LYS A 651 8.47 -9.87 -70.22
N GLY A 652 8.34 -8.66 -69.68
CA GLY A 652 7.09 -8.08 -69.23
C GLY A 652 6.00 -7.93 -70.30
N LYS A 653 4.75 -8.03 -69.84
CA LYS A 653 3.57 -7.38 -70.43
C LYS A 653 2.56 -7.05 -69.32
N SER A 654 1.87 -5.94 -69.52
CA SER A 654 0.77 -5.38 -68.74
C SER A 654 -0.41 -6.36 -68.59
N VAL A 655 -1.09 -6.30 -67.45
CA VAL A 655 -2.35 -7.02 -67.20
C VAL A 655 -3.48 -6.01 -67.02
N HIS A 656 -4.47 -6.07 -67.92
CA HIS A 656 -5.79 -5.43 -67.74
C HIS A 656 -6.68 -6.32 -66.87
N TYR A 657 -7.48 -5.73 -65.98
CA TYR A 657 -8.34 -6.45 -65.03
C TYR A 657 -9.82 -6.38 -65.41
N LYS A 658 -10.56 -7.48 -65.16
CA LYS A 658 -12.02 -7.58 -65.22
C LYS A 658 -12.60 -7.27 -63.84
N GLU A 659 -13.50 -6.29 -63.76
CA GLU A 659 -14.27 -5.95 -62.55
C GLU A 659 -14.86 -7.17 -61.86
N GLY A 660 -14.73 -7.26 -60.52
CA GLY A 660 -15.52 -8.19 -59.71
C GLY A 660 -14.86 -8.87 -58.52
N LYS A 661 -13.63 -8.54 -58.10
CA LYS A 661 -13.06 -9.05 -56.84
C LYS A 661 -12.40 -7.96 -55.99
N ASP A 662 -12.64 -8.06 -54.69
CA ASP A 662 -12.26 -7.10 -53.65
C ASP A 662 -10.74 -6.85 -53.63
N ALA A 663 -10.38 -5.56 -53.71
CA ALA A 663 -9.00 -5.10 -53.69
C ALA A 663 -8.30 -5.44 -52.36
N GLU A 664 -9.06 -5.59 -51.27
CA GLU A 664 -8.52 -5.90 -49.94
C GLU A 664 -8.13 -7.38 -49.81
N GLN A 665 -8.88 -8.29 -50.43
CA GLN A 665 -8.54 -9.72 -50.51
C GLN A 665 -7.32 -9.96 -51.41
N THR A 666 -7.23 -9.22 -52.52
CA THR A 666 -6.12 -9.33 -53.48
C THR A 666 -4.79 -8.86 -52.86
N LEU A 667 -4.81 -7.86 -51.98
CA LEU A 667 -3.62 -7.39 -51.25
C LEU A 667 -3.16 -8.38 -50.16
N ARG A 668 -4.11 -9.08 -49.51
CA ARG A 668 -3.81 -10.16 -48.55
C ARG A 668 -3.23 -11.40 -49.25
N ASP A 669 -3.69 -11.69 -50.45
CA ASP A 669 -3.16 -12.81 -51.24
C ASP A 669 -1.76 -12.51 -51.80
N ILE A 670 -1.42 -11.22 -52.02
CA ILE A 670 -0.06 -10.78 -52.39
C ILE A 670 0.91 -10.85 -51.20
N THR A 671 0.48 -10.51 -49.98
CA THR A 671 1.33 -10.62 -48.78
C THR A 671 1.55 -12.06 -48.29
N ALA A 672 0.76 -13.02 -48.77
CA ALA A 672 1.00 -14.44 -48.55
C ALA A 672 2.10 -15.03 -49.46
N ALA A 673 2.65 -14.26 -50.40
CA ALA A 673 3.63 -14.75 -51.37
C ALA A 673 5.08 -14.34 -51.03
N HIS A 674 5.85 -15.32 -50.57
CA HIS A 674 7.30 -15.54 -50.77
C HIS A 674 8.29 -14.46 -50.29
N LEU A 675 8.99 -14.76 -49.19
CA LEU A 675 10.25 -14.11 -48.81
C LEU A 675 11.39 -14.66 -49.68
N GLU A 676 11.84 -13.89 -50.66
CA GLU A 676 13.12 -14.12 -51.33
C GLU A 676 14.26 -13.48 -50.52
N CYS A 677 15.36 -14.22 -50.32
CA CYS A 677 16.56 -13.67 -49.72
C CYS A 677 17.10 -12.53 -50.60
N PRO A 678 17.28 -11.29 -50.10
CA PRO A 678 17.66 -10.13 -50.92
C PRO A 678 19.08 -10.23 -51.50
N ARG A 679 19.88 -11.20 -51.03
CA ARG A 679 21.23 -11.46 -51.54
C ARG A 679 21.28 -12.53 -52.63
N CYS A 680 20.40 -13.54 -52.58
CA CYS A 680 20.50 -14.72 -53.46
C CYS A 680 19.18 -15.16 -54.10
N GLY A 681 18.05 -14.50 -53.82
CA GLY A 681 16.74 -14.79 -54.39
C GLY A 681 16.11 -16.09 -53.89
N HIS A 682 16.63 -16.70 -52.82
CA HIS A 682 16.10 -17.96 -52.31
C HIS A 682 14.76 -17.76 -51.61
N MET A 683 13.73 -18.48 -52.05
CA MET A 683 12.40 -18.45 -51.45
C MET A 683 12.40 -19.28 -50.15
N GLN A 684 12.23 -18.60 -49.02
CA GLN A 684 12.25 -19.08 -47.62
C GLN A 684 13.56 -18.79 -46.87
N LEU A 685 13.45 -17.92 -45.85
CA LEU A 685 14.51 -17.59 -44.91
C LEU A 685 14.40 -18.50 -43.68
N ASP A 686 15.32 -19.47 -43.57
CA ASP A 686 15.53 -20.24 -42.34
C ASP A 686 16.94 -19.98 -41.76
N SER A 687 17.14 -20.35 -40.49
CA SER A 687 18.40 -20.11 -39.77
C SER A 687 19.61 -20.79 -40.42
N SER A 688 19.40 -21.89 -41.14
CA SER A 688 20.46 -22.63 -41.85
C SER A 688 20.84 -21.97 -43.19
N HIS A 689 19.90 -21.26 -43.82
CA HIS A 689 20.09 -20.51 -45.05
C HIS A 689 20.76 -19.15 -44.78
N CYS A 690 20.32 -18.42 -43.75
CA CYS A 690 20.87 -17.13 -43.37
C CYS A 690 22.34 -17.22 -42.91
N ALA A 691 22.71 -18.30 -42.19
CA ALA A 691 24.08 -18.56 -41.78
C ALA A 691 25.04 -18.78 -42.97
N ARG A 692 24.55 -19.35 -44.08
CA ARG A 692 25.33 -19.55 -45.32
C ARG A 692 25.43 -18.30 -46.19
N CYS A 693 24.41 -17.45 -46.18
CA CYS A 693 24.38 -16.22 -46.99
C CYS A 693 24.93 -14.99 -46.27
N GLY A 694 25.31 -15.09 -44.99
CA GLY A 694 25.85 -13.98 -44.20
C GLY A 694 24.87 -12.82 -44.01
N VAL A 695 23.56 -13.12 -44.00
CA VAL A 695 22.50 -12.13 -43.76
C VAL A 695 22.11 -12.19 -42.30
N ASP A 696 22.27 -11.07 -41.58
CA ASP A 696 21.88 -10.94 -40.18
C ASP A 696 20.35 -11.04 -40.05
N LEU A 697 19.90 -12.09 -39.34
CA LEU A 697 18.49 -12.37 -39.06
C LEU A 697 17.82 -11.19 -38.35
N GLU A 698 18.52 -10.50 -37.46
CA GLU A 698 17.98 -9.38 -36.72
C GLU A 698 17.72 -8.17 -37.64
N GLN A 699 18.57 -7.99 -38.65
CA GLN A 699 18.45 -6.94 -39.66
C GLN A 699 17.31 -7.25 -40.66
N ALA A 700 17.13 -8.52 -41.04
CA ALA A 700 16.03 -8.97 -41.88
C ALA A 700 14.66 -8.85 -41.17
N PHE A 701 14.58 -9.16 -39.86
CA PHE A 701 13.37 -8.94 -39.07
C PHE A 701 13.07 -7.46 -38.84
N LYS A 702 14.10 -6.61 -38.65
CA LYS A 702 13.94 -5.15 -38.58
C LYS A 702 13.43 -4.56 -39.90
N LEU A 703 13.87 -5.08 -41.05
CA LEU A 703 13.38 -4.70 -42.38
C LEU A 703 11.93 -5.14 -42.59
N LYS A 704 11.59 -6.39 -42.24
CA LYS A 704 10.20 -6.88 -42.28
C LYS A 704 9.27 -6.07 -41.39
N ARG A 705 9.67 -5.75 -40.16
CA ARG A 705 8.89 -4.89 -39.26
C ARG A 705 8.70 -3.47 -39.82
N LYS A 706 9.70 -2.95 -40.54
CA LYS A 706 9.62 -1.65 -41.23
C LYS A 706 8.70 -1.70 -42.45
N GLU A 707 8.71 -2.78 -43.23
CA GLU A 707 7.81 -3.00 -44.35
C GLU A 707 6.38 -3.23 -43.87
N ASP A 708 6.16 -4.05 -42.85
CA ASP A 708 4.86 -4.28 -42.22
C ASP A 708 4.28 -2.97 -41.68
N LEU A 709 5.09 -2.13 -41.02
CA LEU A 709 4.70 -0.79 -40.56
C LEU A 709 4.40 0.18 -41.73
N LEU A 710 5.15 0.09 -42.83
CA LEU A 710 4.93 0.92 -44.02
C LEU A 710 3.66 0.49 -44.77
N ILE A 711 3.36 -0.80 -44.77
CA ILE A 711 2.17 -1.42 -45.36
C ILE A 711 0.94 -1.12 -44.49
N GLU A 712 1.02 -1.22 -43.17
CA GLU A 712 -0.03 -0.76 -42.26
C GLU A 712 -0.30 0.74 -42.42
N LYS A 713 0.74 1.54 -42.60
CA LYS A 713 0.60 2.97 -42.88
C LYS A 713 -0.09 3.21 -44.23
N LYS A 714 0.24 2.44 -45.27
CA LYS A 714 -0.42 2.53 -46.59
C LYS A 714 -1.84 1.98 -46.60
N LEU A 715 -2.13 0.96 -45.81
CA LEU A 715 -3.48 0.42 -45.58
C LEU A 715 -4.33 1.43 -44.79
N ARG A 716 -3.75 2.14 -43.82
CA ARG A 716 -4.38 3.29 -43.15
C ARG A 716 -4.65 4.44 -44.13
N GLU A 717 -3.69 4.77 -45.01
CA GLU A 717 -3.87 5.80 -46.05
C GLU A 717 -4.91 5.39 -47.11
N LEU A 718 -5.04 4.10 -47.42
CA LEU A 718 -6.06 3.56 -48.34
C LEU A 718 -7.44 3.46 -47.68
N ARG A 719 -7.52 3.15 -46.37
CA ARG A 719 -8.75 3.21 -45.58
C ARG A 719 -9.21 4.65 -45.38
N ALA A 720 -8.28 5.59 -45.21
CA ALA A 720 -8.56 7.03 -45.18
C ALA A 720 -8.97 7.60 -46.55
N LYS A 721 -8.69 6.90 -47.66
CA LYS A 721 -9.09 7.26 -49.03
C LYS A 721 -10.37 6.56 -49.51
N LYS A 722 -10.96 5.63 -48.73
CA LYS A 722 -12.37 5.28 -48.88
C LYS A 722 -13.15 6.45 -48.27
N GLU A 723 -13.56 7.38 -49.14
CA GLU A 723 -14.49 8.45 -48.81
C GLU A 723 -15.76 7.84 -48.18
N VAL A 724 -15.81 7.74 -46.86
CA VAL A 724 -17.04 8.00 -46.13
C VAL A 724 -17.06 9.50 -45.95
N SER A 725 -17.89 10.15 -46.77
CA SER A 725 -18.27 11.54 -46.61
C SER A 725 -18.48 11.87 -45.13
N PRO A 726 -17.81 12.89 -44.56
CA PRO A 726 -17.99 13.26 -43.17
C PRO A 726 -19.39 13.87 -43.00
N GLY A 727 -20.32 13.05 -42.53
CA GLY A 727 -21.70 13.44 -42.27
C GLY A 727 -22.60 12.22 -42.10
N GLN A 728 -22.81 11.81 -40.85
CA GLN A 728 -23.64 10.69 -40.36
C GLN A 728 -22.99 9.30 -40.36
N ALA A 729 -22.52 8.86 -39.18
CA ALA A 729 -22.23 7.46 -38.92
C ALA A 729 -23.51 6.63 -39.19
N PRO A 730 -23.43 5.49 -39.91
CA PRO A 730 -24.61 4.69 -40.23
C PRO A 730 -25.24 4.17 -38.93
N ARG A 731 -26.57 4.27 -38.79
CA ARG A 731 -27.30 3.75 -37.61
C ARG A 731 -26.99 2.28 -37.29
N ALA A 732 -26.59 1.51 -38.30
CA ALA A 732 -26.20 0.10 -38.20
C ALA A 732 -24.81 -0.16 -37.57
N ALA A 733 -23.97 0.85 -37.43
CA ALA A 733 -22.65 0.69 -36.80
C ALA A 733 -22.76 0.43 -35.29
N ALA A 734 -21.79 -0.29 -34.75
CA ALA A 734 -21.75 -0.65 -33.33
C ALA A 734 -21.46 0.55 -32.43
N GLN A 735 -21.83 0.44 -31.15
CA GLN A 735 -21.40 1.38 -30.11
C GLN A 735 -20.14 0.85 -29.43
N GLY A 736 -19.13 1.71 -29.28
CA GLY A 736 -17.90 1.38 -28.58
C GLY A 736 -18.08 1.59 -27.08
N VAL A 737 -17.66 0.64 -26.26
CA VAL A 737 -17.65 0.73 -24.80
C VAL A 737 -16.27 0.33 -24.30
N PHE A 738 -15.59 1.15 -23.50
CA PHE A 738 -14.33 0.72 -22.88
C PHE A 738 -14.26 0.98 -21.39
N ASP A 739 -13.49 0.15 -20.70
CA ASP A 739 -13.13 0.30 -19.30
C ASP A 739 -11.67 -0.08 -19.06
N SER A 740 -11.13 0.32 -17.91
CA SER A 740 -9.80 -0.02 -17.43
C SER A 740 -9.60 -1.50 -17.10
N GLY A 741 -10.64 -2.34 -17.18
CA GLY A 741 -10.61 -3.77 -16.88
C GLY A 741 -11.95 -4.42 -17.22
N MET A 742 -12.57 -5.12 -16.26
CA MET A 742 -13.84 -5.84 -16.48
C MET A 742 -15.08 -5.12 -15.92
N GLY A 743 -14.92 -4.07 -15.13
CA GLY A 743 -16.04 -3.38 -14.45
C GLY A 743 -17.03 -2.78 -15.43
N GLY A 744 -16.57 -2.28 -16.57
CA GLY A 744 -17.43 -1.73 -17.63
C GLY A 744 -18.45 -2.71 -18.22
N LEU A 745 -18.28 -4.02 -18.01
CA LEU A 745 -19.24 -5.03 -18.43
C LEU A 745 -20.61 -4.87 -17.72
N THR A 746 -20.65 -4.23 -16.54
CA THR A 746 -21.92 -3.88 -15.87
C THR A 746 -22.68 -2.81 -16.66
N VAL A 747 -21.98 -1.81 -17.20
CA VAL A 747 -22.55 -0.77 -18.07
C VAL A 747 -23.01 -1.39 -19.39
N LEU A 748 -22.22 -2.29 -19.97
CA LEU A 748 -22.59 -3.02 -21.18
C LEU A 748 -23.84 -3.88 -20.96
N ALA A 749 -23.94 -4.59 -19.83
CA ALA A 749 -25.11 -5.38 -19.47
C ALA A 749 -26.38 -4.49 -19.39
N ALA A 750 -26.27 -3.32 -18.75
CA ALA A 750 -27.36 -2.36 -18.68
C ALA A 750 -27.72 -1.79 -20.07
N LEU A 751 -26.73 -1.43 -20.89
CA LEU A 751 -26.96 -0.94 -22.26
C LEU A 751 -27.69 -1.98 -23.11
N ARG A 752 -27.29 -3.24 -23.07
CA ARG A 752 -27.96 -4.33 -23.80
C ARG A 752 -29.39 -4.58 -23.32
N LYS A 753 -29.68 -4.31 -22.05
CA LYS A 753 -31.04 -4.40 -21.50
C LYS A 753 -31.95 -3.31 -22.07
N HIS A 754 -31.47 -2.07 -22.15
CA HIS A 754 -32.25 -0.93 -22.65
C HIS A 754 -32.24 -0.81 -24.19
N LEU A 755 -31.20 -1.34 -24.85
CA LEU A 755 -30.98 -1.34 -26.29
C LEU A 755 -30.68 -2.77 -26.80
N PRO A 756 -31.66 -3.69 -26.75
CA PRO A 756 -31.42 -5.10 -27.08
C PRO A 756 -31.08 -5.35 -28.55
N ALA A 757 -31.40 -4.38 -29.42
CA ALA A 757 -31.15 -4.46 -30.85
C ALA A 757 -29.81 -3.90 -31.30
N GLU A 758 -29.08 -3.23 -30.41
CA GLU A 758 -27.84 -2.53 -30.73
C GLU A 758 -26.62 -3.46 -30.75
N ASN A 759 -25.72 -3.20 -31.70
CA ASN A 759 -24.43 -3.87 -31.77
C ASN A 759 -23.41 -3.13 -30.89
N PHE A 760 -22.53 -3.88 -30.20
CA PHE A 760 -21.52 -3.31 -29.32
C PHE A 760 -20.12 -3.85 -29.60
N VAL A 761 -19.10 -3.00 -29.43
CA VAL A 761 -17.71 -3.42 -29.32
C VAL A 761 -17.23 -3.02 -27.93
N TYR A 762 -16.94 -4.00 -27.08
CA TYR A 762 -16.46 -3.78 -25.72
C TYR A 762 -14.95 -3.96 -25.66
N LEU A 763 -14.22 -3.03 -25.05
CA LEU A 763 -12.79 -3.16 -24.79
C LEU A 763 -12.47 -3.05 -23.29
N GLY A 764 -11.88 -4.11 -22.74
CA GLY A 764 -11.31 -4.13 -21.40
C GLY A 764 -9.80 -3.99 -21.41
N ASP A 765 -9.27 -2.89 -20.86
CA ASP A 765 -7.83 -2.63 -20.77
C ASP A 765 -7.17 -3.33 -19.56
N THR A 766 -7.30 -4.66 -19.52
CA THR A 766 -6.79 -5.53 -18.46
C THR A 766 -5.28 -5.46 -18.23
N ALA A 767 -4.49 -5.05 -19.23
CA ALA A 767 -3.03 -4.96 -19.15
C ALA A 767 -2.58 -3.77 -18.30
N ARG A 768 -3.39 -2.70 -18.29
CA ARG A 768 -3.04 -1.42 -17.66
C ARG A 768 -3.95 -1.09 -16.46
N LEU A 769 -4.78 -2.05 -16.04
CA LEU A 769 -5.57 -2.04 -14.81
C LEU A 769 -4.66 -1.97 -13.56
N PRO A 770 -5.08 -1.31 -12.45
CA PRO A 770 -6.22 -0.42 -12.35
C PRO A 770 -5.84 1.01 -12.72
N TYR A 771 -6.73 1.72 -13.43
CA TYR A 771 -6.55 3.16 -13.68
C TYR A 771 -6.66 3.99 -12.38
N GLY A 772 -7.39 3.47 -11.38
CA GLY A 772 -7.70 4.18 -10.13
C GLY A 772 -6.50 4.54 -9.25
N THR A 773 -5.31 4.00 -9.52
CA THR A 773 -4.05 4.34 -8.81
C THR A 773 -3.07 5.12 -9.69
N LYS A 774 -3.44 5.46 -10.93
CA LYS A 774 -2.57 6.15 -11.88
C LYS A 774 -2.81 7.66 -11.86
N SER A 775 -1.81 8.43 -12.32
CA SER A 775 -1.93 9.88 -12.45
C SER A 775 -2.94 10.28 -13.55
N PRO A 776 -3.59 11.45 -13.44
CA PRO A 776 -4.54 11.92 -14.45
C PRO A 776 -3.98 11.92 -15.89
N ALA A 777 -2.73 12.35 -16.07
CA ALA A 777 -2.07 12.36 -17.38
C ALA A 777 -1.91 10.94 -17.97
N THR A 778 -1.58 9.96 -17.12
CA THR A 778 -1.46 8.56 -17.53
C THR A 778 -2.81 7.98 -17.90
N VAL A 779 -3.84 8.25 -17.10
CA VAL A 779 -5.23 7.83 -17.37
C VAL A 779 -5.72 8.40 -18.70
N THR A 780 -5.50 9.69 -18.96
CA THR A 780 -5.88 10.32 -20.23
C THR A 780 -5.20 9.66 -21.42
N ARG A 781 -3.89 9.36 -21.32
CA ARG A 781 -3.15 8.67 -22.39
C ARG A 781 -3.71 7.27 -22.67
N TYR A 782 -3.95 6.47 -21.62
CA TYR A 782 -4.49 5.12 -21.79
C TYR A 782 -5.92 5.12 -22.33
N ALA A 783 -6.76 6.02 -21.83
CA ALA A 783 -8.12 6.23 -22.32
C ALA A 783 -8.14 6.66 -23.80
N SER A 784 -7.22 7.53 -24.23
CA SER A 784 -7.08 7.90 -25.65
C SER A 784 -6.68 6.73 -26.53
N ALA A 785 -5.77 5.86 -26.08
CA ALA A 785 -5.38 4.66 -26.83
C ALA A 785 -6.57 3.68 -26.97
N ALA A 786 -7.25 3.38 -25.85
CA ALA A 786 -8.44 2.53 -25.83
C ALA A 786 -9.57 3.07 -26.73
N ALA A 787 -9.85 4.37 -26.64
CA ALA A 787 -10.85 5.03 -27.47
C ALA A 787 -10.48 5.00 -28.96
N THR A 788 -9.21 5.26 -29.31
CA THR A 788 -8.74 5.23 -30.71
C THR A 788 -8.99 3.86 -31.34
N THR A 789 -8.70 2.78 -30.62
CA THR A 789 -8.90 1.40 -31.09
C THR A 789 -10.36 1.06 -31.37
N LEU A 790 -11.30 1.63 -30.62
CA LEU A 790 -12.74 1.50 -30.88
C LEU A 790 -13.21 2.39 -32.03
N VAL A 791 -12.71 3.63 -32.11
CA VAL A 791 -13.06 4.58 -33.18
C VAL A 791 -12.55 4.10 -34.53
N ASP A 792 -11.34 3.54 -34.60
CA ASP A 792 -10.76 2.95 -35.81
C ASP A 792 -11.60 1.76 -36.35
N ARG A 793 -12.45 1.14 -35.51
CA ARG A 793 -13.42 0.09 -35.89
C ARG A 793 -14.76 0.65 -36.39
N GLY A 794 -14.92 1.98 -36.48
CA GLY A 794 -16.09 2.62 -37.08
C GLY A 794 -17.34 2.66 -36.19
N VAL A 795 -17.17 2.85 -34.88
CA VAL A 795 -18.30 2.96 -33.95
C VAL A 795 -19.12 4.24 -34.16
N LYS A 796 -20.43 4.19 -33.91
CA LYS A 796 -21.34 5.36 -34.03
C LYS A 796 -21.42 6.23 -32.78
N ALA A 797 -21.00 5.70 -31.64
CA ALA A 797 -20.89 6.40 -30.36
C ALA A 797 -19.87 5.70 -29.48
N LEU A 798 -19.29 6.43 -28.53
CA LEU A 798 -18.29 5.92 -27.59
C LEU A 798 -18.76 6.14 -26.15
N VAL A 799 -18.74 5.08 -25.34
CA VAL A 799 -19.05 5.10 -23.90
C VAL A 799 -17.81 4.77 -23.09
N ILE A 800 -17.39 5.71 -22.23
CA ILE A 800 -16.32 5.52 -21.26
C ILE A 800 -16.92 4.86 -20.01
N ALA A 801 -16.94 3.53 -19.97
CA ALA A 801 -17.48 2.72 -18.87
C ALA A 801 -16.53 2.60 -17.66
N CYS A 802 -15.73 3.65 -17.42
CA CYS A 802 -14.80 3.79 -16.30
C CYS A 802 -15.00 5.15 -15.64
N ASN A 803 -15.22 5.17 -14.33
CA ASN A 803 -15.40 6.41 -13.56
C ASN A 803 -14.12 7.24 -13.53
N THR A 804 -12.97 6.61 -13.28
CA THR A 804 -11.67 7.28 -13.29
C THR A 804 -11.36 7.85 -14.68
N ALA A 805 -11.56 7.09 -15.76
CA ALA A 805 -11.31 7.60 -17.11
C ALA A 805 -12.29 8.70 -17.50
N SER A 806 -13.58 8.58 -17.15
CA SER A 806 -14.57 9.63 -17.38
C SER A 806 -14.22 10.92 -16.64
N ALA A 807 -13.69 10.83 -15.41
CA ALA A 807 -13.31 11.97 -14.60
C ALA A 807 -12.17 12.80 -15.22
N PHE A 808 -11.20 12.16 -15.88
CA PHE A 808 -9.99 12.83 -16.37
C PHE A 808 -9.92 12.99 -17.89
N ALA A 809 -10.50 12.06 -18.67
CA ALA A 809 -10.30 11.97 -20.11
C ALA A 809 -11.52 12.41 -20.94
N LEU A 810 -12.73 12.47 -20.38
CA LEU A 810 -13.97 12.71 -21.15
C LEU A 810 -13.89 13.94 -22.06
N GLN A 811 -13.48 15.09 -21.53
CA GLN A 811 -13.37 16.32 -22.32
C GLN A 811 -12.33 16.23 -23.45
N ALA A 812 -11.20 15.56 -23.18
CA ALA A 812 -10.15 15.37 -24.18
C ALA A 812 -10.63 14.47 -25.32
N LEU A 813 -11.34 13.38 -24.99
CA LEU A 813 -11.87 12.44 -25.98
C LEU A 813 -13.02 13.04 -26.79
N GLN A 814 -13.92 13.80 -26.15
CA GLN A 814 -14.96 14.57 -26.86
C GLN A 814 -14.37 15.53 -27.89
N LYS A 815 -13.28 16.22 -27.52
CA LYS A 815 -12.57 17.12 -28.45
C LYS A 815 -11.84 16.35 -29.56
N GLN A 816 -11.19 15.22 -29.22
CA GLN A 816 -10.39 14.43 -30.14
C GLN A 816 -11.24 13.77 -31.24
N PHE A 817 -12.43 13.26 -30.89
CA PHE A 817 -13.25 12.46 -31.80
C PHE A 817 -14.48 13.20 -32.33
N ALA A 818 -14.63 14.50 -32.07
CA ALA A 818 -15.73 15.29 -32.64
C ALA A 818 -15.81 15.11 -34.18
N PRO A 819 -16.99 14.84 -34.76
CA PRO A 819 -18.33 14.95 -34.18
C PRO A 819 -18.89 13.67 -33.51
N LEU A 820 -18.09 12.63 -33.29
CA LEU A 820 -18.54 11.39 -32.64
C LEU A 820 -19.08 11.68 -31.22
N PRO A 821 -20.28 11.20 -30.87
CA PRO A 821 -20.79 11.30 -29.52
C PRO A 821 -19.94 10.49 -28.54
N VAL A 822 -19.34 11.16 -27.54
CA VAL A 822 -18.56 10.52 -26.47
C VAL A 822 -19.23 10.78 -25.12
N PHE A 823 -19.51 9.70 -24.41
CA PHE A 823 -20.31 9.65 -23.20
C PHE A 823 -19.47 9.15 -22.01
N GLY A 824 -19.65 9.73 -20.83
CA GLY A 824 -18.99 9.30 -19.59
C GLY A 824 -19.98 8.96 -18.49
N VAL A 825 -19.53 8.23 -17.48
CA VAL A 825 -20.40 7.67 -16.41
C VAL A 825 -20.64 8.62 -15.22
N VAL A 826 -19.82 9.67 -15.05
CA VAL A 826 -19.87 10.54 -13.86
C VAL A 826 -21.13 11.40 -13.82
N GLU A 827 -21.44 12.09 -14.91
CA GLU A 827 -22.59 13.00 -14.97
C GLU A 827 -23.93 12.27 -14.83
N PRO A 828 -24.19 11.13 -15.52
CA PRO A 828 -25.40 10.33 -15.30
C PRO A 828 -25.55 9.85 -13.86
N GLY A 829 -24.46 9.35 -13.25
CA GLY A 829 -24.46 8.89 -11.86
C GLY A 829 -24.75 10.02 -10.87
N ALA A 830 -24.17 11.20 -11.08
CA ALA A 830 -24.41 12.38 -10.24
C ALA A 830 -25.87 12.85 -10.32
N GLN A 831 -26.46 12.91 -11.53
CA GLN A 831 -27.86 13.31 -11.70
C GLN A 831 -28.82 12.34 -11.01
N ALA A 832 -28.58 11.04 -11.14
CA ALA A 832 -29.39 10.02 -10.48
C ALA A 832 -29.27 10.08 -8.95
N ALA A 833 -28.06 10.28 -8.42
CA ALA A 833 -27.84 10.45 -6.99
C ALA A 833 -28.46 11.73 -6.44
N ALA A 834 -28.41 12.84 -7.19
CA ALA A 834 -29.09 14.06 -6.80
C ALA A 834 -30.61 13.91 -6.79
N LEU A 835 -31.17 13.16 -7.74
CA LEU A 835 -32.60 12.83 -7.76
C LEU A 835 -32.99 11.95 -6.56
N ALA A 836 -32.22 10.91 -6.28
CA ALA A 836 -32.44 10.01 -5.14
C ALA A 836 -32.36 10.76 -3.80
N ALA A 837 -31.38 11.65 -3.63
CA ALA A 837 -31.26 12.48 -2.42
C ALA A 837 -32.43 13.46 -2.25
N ARG A 838 -32.95 14.02 -3.36
CA ARG A 838 -34.16 14.85 -3.33
C ARG A 838 -35.41 14.04 -2.99
N GLN A 839 -35.49 12.79 -3.44
CA GLN A 839 -36.60 11.88 -3.13
C GLN A 839 -36.57 11.42 -1.66
N ALA A 840 -35.38 11.14 -1.12
CA ALA A 840 -35.22 10.83 0.30
C ALA A 840 -35.68 11.98 1.20
N ALA A 841 -35.49 13.22 0.74
CA ALA A 841 -35.99 14.45 1.37
C ALA A 841 -35.59 14.65 2.85
N ASP A 842 -34.54 13.96 3.31
CA ASP A 842 -34.03 14.00 4.68
C ASP A 842 -32.88 15.01 4.88
N GLY A 843 -32.35 15.57 3.79
CA GLY A 843 -31.23 16.51 3.81
C GLY A 843 -29.88 15.89 4.18
N SER A 844 -29.79 14.56 4.28
CA SER A 844 -28.59 13.82 4.66
C SER A 844 -27.50 13.81 3.58
N GLY A 845 -27.86 14.18 2.35
CA GLY A 845 -26.93 14.33 1.24
C GLY A 845 -26.63 13.03 0.49
N VAL A 846 -25.42 12.92 -0.07
CA VAL A 846 -25.01 11.76 -0.87
C VAL A 846 -23.66 11.24 -0.41
N LEU A 847 -23.53 9.93 -0.20
CA LEU A 847 -22.24 9.24 -0.02
C LEU A 847 -21.78 8.64 -1.35
N VAL A 848 -20.61 9.08 -1.82
CA VAL A 848 -19.96 8.55 -3.03
C VAL A 848 -18.90 7.53 -2.63
N LEU A 849 -19.10 6.27 -3.04
CA LEU A 849 -18.12 5.18 -2.89
C LEU A 849 -17.39 5.02 -4.23
N ALA A 850 -16.11 5.33 -4.29
CA ALA A 850 -15.36 5.26 -5.55
C ALA A 850 -13.88 4.87 -5.35
N THR A 851 -13.14 4.76 -6.45
CA THR A 851 -11.68 4.59 -6.42
C THR A 851 -11.01 5.83 -5.84
N GLU A 852 -9.81 5.67 -5.28
CA GLU A 852 -9.04 6.76 -4.68
C GLU A 852 -8.84 7.94 -5.64
N SER A 853 -8.39 7.67 -6.88
CA SER A 853 -8.20 8.72 -7.88
C SER A 853 -9.52 9.43 -8.26
N THR A 854 -10.67 8.74 -8.25
CA THR A 854 -11.97 9.39 -8.50
C THR A 854 -12.38 10.32 -7.35
N ILE A 855 -12.19 9.89 -6.10
CA ILE A 855 -12.50 10.70 -4.90
C ILE A 855 -11.57 11.91 -4.81
N ASN A 856 -10.25 11.69 -4.94
CA ASN A 856 -9.24 12.74 -4.87
C ASN A 856 -9.39 13.72 -6.06
N GLY A 857 -9.78 13.21 -7.22
CA GLY A 857 -10.07 14.01 -8.41
C GLY A 857 -11.32 14.88 -8.27
N GLY A 858 -12.17 14.65 -7.27
CA GLY A 858 -13.33 15.50 -6.94
C GLY A 858 -14.44 15.51 -7.99
N ALA A 859 -14.47 14.56 -8.93
CA ALA A 859 -15.34 14.63 -10.11
C ALA A 859 -16.83 14.56 -9.76
N TYR A 860 -17.22 13.60 -8.91
CA TYR A 860 -18.59 13.49 -8.41
C TYR A 860 -18.97 14.64 -7.48
N GLN A 861 -18.04 15.13 -6.67
CA GLN A 861 -18.27 16.25 -5.76
C GLN A 861 -18.60 17.51 -6.56
N ARG A 862 -17.85 17.82 -7.61
CA ARG A 862 -18.15 18.95 -8.50
C ARG A 862 -19.49 18.79 -9.21
N ALA A 863 -19.79 17.60 -9.73
CA ALA A 863 -21.05 17.32 -10.43
C ALA A 863 -22.27 17.41 -9.48
N LEU A 864 -22.14 16.91 -8.25
CA LEU A 864 -23.22 16.91 -7.26
C LEU A 864 -23.43 18.27 -6.59
N MET A 865 -22.36 19.05 -6.34
CA MET A 865 -22.46 20.36 -5.69
C MET A 865 -23.34 21.36 -6.45
N THR A 866 -23.41 21.26 -7.78
CA THR A 866 -24.28 22.12 -8.60
C THR A 866 -25.74 21.68 -8.59
N MET A 867 -25.99 20.40 -8.28
CA MET A 867 -27.32 19.78 -8.32
C MET A 867 -27.97 19.70 -6.94
N LEU A 868 -27.18 19.64 -5.87
CA LEU A 868 -27.66 19.55 -4.50
C LEU A 868 -27.67 20.97 -3.89
N ALA A 869 -28.85 21.46 -3.54
CA ALA A 869 -29.09 22.82 -3.04
C ALA A 869 -28.52 23.06 -1.61
N GLY A 870 -27.21 22.89 -1.44
CA GLY A 870 -26.51 23.00 -0.15
C GLY A 870 -26.50 21.72 0.69
N GLN A 871 -27.00 20.58 0.19
CA GLN A 871 -26.87 19.29 0.87
C GLN A 871 -25.42 18.76 0.81
N PRO A 872 -24.94 18.05 1.84
CA PRO A 872 -23.56 17.58 1.90
C PRO A 872 -23.28 16.45 0.89
N VAL A 873 -22.05 16.42 0.39
CA VAL A 873 -21.53 15.31 -0.44
C VAL A 873 -20.33 14.71 0.28
N TYR A 874 -20.42 13.41 0.60
CA TYR A 874 -19.38 12.67 1.27
C TYR A 874 -18.65 11.79 0.25
N GLY A 875 -17.32 11.71 0.33
CA GLY A 875 -16.53 10.82 -0.50
C GLY A 875 -15.82 9.77 0.35
N ARG A 876 -15.91 8.50 -0.03
CA ARG A 876 -15.14 7.41 0.56
C ARG A 876 -14.39 6.66 -0.53
N ALA A 877 -13.07 6.63 -0.41
CA ALA A 877 -12.21 5.81 -1.26
C ALA A 877 -12.28 4.34 -0.83
N CYS A 878 -12.43 3.44 -1.79
CA CYS A 878 -12.56 2.00 -1.57
C CYS A 878 -11.46 1.24 -2.34
N PRO A 879 -10.19 1.29 -1.90
CA PRO A 879 -9.03 0.82 -2.68
C PRO A 879 -9.04 -0.69 -2.95
N LEU A 880 -9.61 -1.49 -2.05
CA LEU A 880 -9.62 -2.95 -2.16
C LEU A 880 -10.78 -3.52 -2.98
N TRP A 881 -11.83 -2.73 -3.25
CA TRP A 881 -13.08 -3.23 -3.82
C TRP A 881 -12.94 -3.63 -5.29
N VAL A 882 -12.11 -2.94 -6.07
CA VAL A 882 -11.84 -3.32 -7.47
C VAL A 882 -11.17 -4.68 -7.53
N THR A 883 -10.11 -4.88 -6.73
CA THR A 883 -9.39 -6.16 -6.65
C THR A 883 -10.33 -7.28 -6.21
N LEU A 884 -11.16 -7.04 -5.19
CA LEU A 884 -12.15 -8.02 -4.74
C LEU A 884 -13.15 -8.38 -5.85
N ALA A 885 -13.65 -7.39 -6.58
CA ALA A 885 -14.61 -7.63 -7.66
C ALA A 885 -13.98 -8.46 -8.80
N GLU A 886 -12.71 -8.21 -9.11
CA GLU A 886 -11.99 -8.93 -10.18
C GLU A 886 -11.48 -10.32 -9.79
N GLN A 887 -11.61 -10.74 -8.52
CA GLN A 887 -11.44 -12.15 -8.14
C GLN A 887 -12.65 -13.02 -8.51
N GLY A 888 -13.79 -12.43 -8.86
CA GLY A 888 -15.01 -13.15 -9.19
C GLY A 888 -15.73 -13.66 -7.92
N PRO A 889 -16.34 -14.86 -7.95
CA PRO A 889 -17.02 -15.43 -6.78
C PRO A 889 -16.01 -15.75 -5.66
N VAL A 890 -16.01 -14.95 -4.59
CA VAL A 890 -15.18 -15.13 -3.38
C VAL A 890 -16.10 -15.43 -2.19
N ASP A 891 -15.53 -15.96 -1.10
CA ASP A 891 -16.22 -16.16 0.17
C ASP A 891 -17.04 -14.92 0.60
N ARG A 892 -18.34 -15.13 0.83
CA ARG A 892 -19.30 -14.07 1.12
C ARG A 892 -19.00 -13.34 2.43
N GLN A 893 -18.56 -14.06 3.46
CA GLN A 893 -18.27 -13.49 4.77
C GLN A 893 -17.02 -12.62 4.72
N PHE A 894 -16.00 -13.05 3.96
CA PHE A 894 -14.81 -12.26 3.69
C PHE A 894 -15.14 -10.95 2.97
N VAL A 895 -15.90 -11.01 1.87
CA VAL A 895 -16.31 -9.82 1.12
C VAL A 895 -17.13 -8.88 2.01
N GLN A 896 -18.12 -9.40 2.74
CA GLN A 896 -18.96 -8.61 3.65
C GLN A 896 -18.14 -7.87 4.72
N THR A 897 -17.10 -8.51 5.26
CA THR A 897 -16.18 -7.89 6.25
C THR A 897 -15.44 -6.69 5.65
N VAL A 898 -14.91 -6.81 4.42
CA VAL A 898 -14.19 -5.72 3.76
C VAL A 898 -15.13 -4.56 3.38
N LEU A 899 -16.35 -4.87 2.92
CA LEU A 899 -17.37 -3.86 2.64
C LEU A 899 -17.76 -3.11 3.92
N ALA A 900 -18.06 -3.83 5.01
CA ALA A 900 -18.42 -3.25 6.30
C ALA A 900 -17.30 -2.37 6.88
N HIS A 901 -16.04 -2.81 6.77
CA HIS A 901 -14.89 -2.00 7.18
C HIS A 901 -14.82 -0.67 6.42
N SER A 902 -15.03 -0.70 5.10
CA SER A 902 -14.96 0.50 4.26
C SER A 902 -16.12 1.48 4.53
N LEU A 903 -17.24 0.96 5.04
CA LEU A 903 -18.44 1.73 5.40
C LEU A 903 -18.47 2.19 6.87
N ARG A 904 -17.42 1.93 7.67
CA ARG A 904 -17.36 2.41 9.06
C ARG A 904 -17.65 3.91 9.15
N GLY A 905 -18.57 4.27 10.05
CA GLY A 905 -19.04 5.64 10.25
C GLY A 905 -20.16 6.09 9.31
N PHE A 906 -20.53 5.30 8.30
CA PHE A 906 -21.62 5.59 7.36
C PHE A 906 -22.75 4.56 7.35
N THR A 907 -22.56 3.39 7.98
CA THR A 907 -23.60 2.37 8.12
C THR A 907 -24.76 2.83 8.98
N ILE A 908 -24.48 3.46 10.13
CA ILE A 908 -25.48 3.92 11.11
C ILE A 908 -25.86 5.38 10.84
N SER A 909 -24.88 6.28 10.75
CA SER A 909 -25.07 7.74 10.68
C SER A 909 -24.75 8.35 9.31
N GLY A 910 -24.76 7.54 8.24
CA GLY A 910 -24.45 8.01 6.89
C GLY A 910 -25.66 8.57 6.11
N PRO A 911 -25.42 9.15 4.93
CA PRO A 911 -26.49 9.60 4.04
C PRO A 911 -27.41 8.47 3.61
N SER A 912 -28.71 8.73 3.48
CA SER A 912 -29.70 7.78 2.96
C SER A 912 -29.55 7.49 1.47
N THR A 913 -28.72 8.26 0.75
CA THR A 913 -28.38 8.02 -0.66
C THR A 913 -26.90 7.66 -0.79
N VAL A 914 -26.63 6.49 -1.39
CA VAL A 914 -25.27 5.98 -1.63
C VAL A 914 -25.06 5.79 -3.13
N LEU A 915 -24.06 6.47 -3.70
CA LEU A 915 -23.68 6.36 -5.10
C LEU A 915 -22.48 5.42 -5.26
N LEU A 916 -22.64 4.38 -6.09
CA LEU A 916 -21.56 3.49 -6.52
C LEU A 916 -20.77 4.15 -7.66
N GLY A 917 -19.78 4.98 -7.30
CA GLY A 917 -18.92 5.74 -8.19
C GLY A 917 -17.76 4.96 -8.82
N CYS A 918 -17.89 3.63 -8.95
CA CYS A 918 -17.00 2.75 -9.70
C CYS A 918 -17.83 1.67 -10.39
N THR A 919 -17.54 1.35 -11.66
CA THR A 919 -18.32 0.38 -12.46
C THR A 919 -18.09 -1.07 -12.04
N HIS A 920 -17.07 -1.34 -11.22
CA HIS A 920 -16.89 -2.64 -10.56
C HIS A 920 -17.85 -2.85 -9.38
N PHE A 921 -18.28 -1.79 -8.69
CA PHE A 921 -18.99 -1.90 -7.40
C PHE A 921 -20.43 -2.41 -7.47
N PRO A 922 -21.19 -2.32 -8.59
CA PRO A 922 -22.55 -2.85 -8.68
C PRO A 922 -22.65 -4.34 -8.35
N VAL A 923 -21.58 -5.13 -8.55
CA VAL A 923 -21.55 -6.55 -8.16
C VAL A 923 -21.73 -6.76 -6.65
N PHE A 924 -21.42 -5.76 -5.84
CA PHE A 924 -21.60 -5.79 -4.38
C PHE A 924 -22.94 -5.23 -3.93
N GLN A 925 -23.76 -4.67 -4.82
CA GLN A 925 -25.02 -4.04 -4.46
C GLN A 925 -25.93 -4.93 -3.60
N PRO A 926 -26.11 -6.24 -3.86
CA PRO A 926 -26.93 -7.10 -3.00
C PRO A 926 -26.38 -7.22 -1.57
N LEU A 927 -25.05 -7.29 -1.42
CA LEU A 927 -24.39 -7.37 -0.11
C LEU A 927 -24.45 -6.03 0.63
N LEU A 928 -24.26 -4.92 -0.08
CA LEU A 928 -24.40 -3.57 0.48
C LEU A 928 -25.83 -3.32 0.95
N GLN A 929 -26.83 -3.72 0.16
CA GLN A 929 -28.23 -3.62 0.55
C GLN A 929 -28.50 -4.43 1.82
N THR A 930 -28.01 -5.67 1.88
CA THR A 930 -28.13 -6.52 3.08
C THR A 930 -27.52 -5.84 4.30
N LEU A 931 -26.31 -5.28 4.18
CA LEU A 931 -25.63 -4.58 5.28
C LEU A 931 -26.40 -3.36 5.78
N PHE A 932 -27.01 -2.58 4.89
CA PHE A 932 -27.81 -1.43 5.30
C PHE A 932 -29.16 -1.86 5.89
N ASP A 933 -29.81 -2.86 5.28
CA ASP A 933 -31.10 -3.38 5.74
C ASP A 933 -30.99 -4.00 7.14
N GLU A 934 -29.90 -4.71 7.45
CA GLU A 934 -29.63 -5.27 8.79
C GLU A 934 -29.57 -4.18 9.88
N VAL A 935 -28.92 -3.06 9.59
CA VAL A 935 -28.77 -1.93 10.53
C VAL A 935 -30.07 -1.11 10.63
N THR A 936 -30.84 -0.99 9.55
CA THR A 936 -32.18 -0.41 9.60
C THR A 936 -33.14 -1.30 10.38
N ALA A 937 -33.06 -2.63 10.22
CA ALA A 937 -33.91 -3.60 10.93
C ALA A 937 -33.59 -3.69 12.43
N SER A 938 -32.33 -3.48 12.84
CA SER A 938 -31.95 -3.41 14.25
C SER A 938 -32.40 -2.12 14.95
N GLY A 939 -32.91 -1.13 14.19
CA GLY A 939 -33.32 0.17 14.70
C GLY A 939 -32.15 1.12 14.99
N GLU A 940 -30.93 0.75 14.58
CA GLU A 940 -29.75 1.60 14.71
C GLU A 940 -29.73 2.75 13.68
N ARG A 941 -30.42 2.58 12.55
CA ARG A 941 -30.54 3.59 11.49
C ARG A 941 -31.98 3.94 11.16
N ASP A 942 -32.26 5.23 11.11
CA ASP A 942 -33.53 5.76 10.61
C ASP A 942 -33.57 5.78 9.07
N GLY A 943 -34.54 5.06 8.49
CA GLY A 943 -34.83 5.07 7.06
C GLY A 943 -33.98 4.11 6.22
N ALA A 944 -34.54 3.72 5.08
CA ALA A 944 -33.89 2.84 4.12
C ALA A 944 -32.81 3.59 3.31
N VAL A 945 -31.76 2.87 2.92
CA VAL A 945 -30.70 3.40 2.07
C VAL A 945 -31.01 3.14 0.60
N ILE A 946 -31.00 4.19 -0.20
CA ILE A 946 -31.14 4.15 -1.65
C ILE A 946 -29.74 4.05 -2.28
N ILE A 947 -29.42 2.87 -2.83
CA ILE A 947 -28.18 2.66 -3.58
C ILE A 947 -28.40 3.03 -5.04
N VAL A 948 -27.58 3.95 -5.54
CA VAL A 948 -27.58 4.41 -6.92
C VAL A 948 -26.44 3.72 -7.67
N ASP A 949 -26.83 2.94 -8.68
CA ASP A 949 -25.93 2.25 -9.58
C ASP A 949 -25.54 3.16 -10.77
N SER A 950 -24.25 3.42 -10.95
CA SER A 950 -23.73 4.22 -12.06
C SER A 950 -23.89 3.51 -13.42
N ALA A 951 -24.01 2.19 -13.46
CA ALA A 951 -24.15 1.43 -14.71
C ALA A 951 -25.53 1.59 -15.36
N ASP A 952 -26.61 1.28 -14.63
CA ASP A 952 -27.98 1.42 -15.15
C ASP A 952 -28.33 2.89 -15.48
N THR A 953 -27.86 3.82 -14.67
CA THR A 953 -28.09 5.27 -14.88
C THR A 953 -27.37 5.77 -16.12
N THR A 954 -26.13 5.34 -16.36
CA THR A 954 -25.40 5.63 -17.61
C THR A 954 -26.13 5.08 -18.82
N ALA A 955 -26.60 3.83 -18.77
CA ALA A 955 -27.28 3.21 -19.90
C ALA A 955 -28.55 3.98 -20.29
N ARG A 956 -29.41 4.34 -19.33
CA ARG A 956 -30.61 5.15 -19.59
C ARG A 956 -30.27 6.52 -20.18
N TRP A 957 -29.19 7.14 -19.70
CA TRP A 957 -28.75 8.43 -20.22
C TRP A 957 -28.25 8.32 -21.66
N VAL A 958 -27.43 7.30 -21.98
CA VAL A 958 -26.97 7.03 -23.35
C VAL A 958 -28.15 6.76 -24.29
N VAL A 959 -29.13 5.95 -23.87
CA VAL A 959 -30.37 5.70 -24.63
C VAL A 959 -31.06 7.01 -25.01
N ASN A 960 -31.26 7.91 -24.04
CA ASN A 960 -31.88 9.20 -24.29
C ASN A 960 -31.07 10.06 -25.28
N GLN A 961 -29.73 10.07 -25.16
CA GLN A 961 -28.87 10.83 -26.07
C GLN A 961 -28.87 10.24 -27.49
N LEU A 962 -28.93 8.93 -27.64
CA LEU A 962 -29.02 8.30 -28.96
C LEU A 962 -30.38 8.55 -29.63
N HIS A 963 -31.47 8.60 -28.85
CA HIS A 963 -32.79 8.96 -29.36
C HIS A 963 -32.84 10.42 -29.83
N THR A 964 -32.29 11.37 -29.06
CA THR A 964 -32.27 12.79 -29.45
C THR A 964 -31.40 13.05 -30.69
N GLN A 965 -30.40 12.21 -30.92
CA GLN A 965 -29.50 12.28 -32.08
C GLN A 965 -29.94 11.37 -33.25
N ASP A 966 -31.07 10.66 -33.12
CA ASP A 966 -31.61 9.74 -34.13
C ASP A 966 -30.60 8.67 -34.58
N LEU A 967 -29.86 8.12 -33.62
CA LEU A 967 -28.81 7.11 -33.81
C LEU A 967 -29.22 5.70 -33.37
N VAL A 968 -30.41 5.53 -32.80
CA VAL A 968 -30.94 4.22 -32.38
C VAL A 968 -31.29 3.36 -33.60
N LEU A 969 -30.91 2.09 -33.57
CA LEU A 969 -31.18 1.13 -34.62
C LEU A 969 -32.67 0.73 -34.60
N PRO A 970 -33.43 0.96 -35.70
CA PRO A 970 -34.87 0.69 -35.75
C PRO A 970 -35.14 -0.78 -36.12
N THR A 971 -34.64 -1.72 -35.32
CA THR A 971 -34.89 -3.16 -35.52
C THR A 971 -35.24 -3.85 -34.21
N HIS A 972 -35.88 -5.02 -34.31
CA HIS A 972 -36.20 -5.91 -33.17
C HIS A 972 -35.29 -7.14 -33.10
N ALA A 973 -34.36 -7.30 -34.05
CA ALA A 973 -33.35 -8.36 -34.00
C ALA A 973 -32.37 -8.10 -32.85
N ARG A 974 -31.92 -9.16 -32.16
CA ARG A 974 -30.96 -9.03 -31.05
C ARG A 974 -29.58 -8.67 -31.61
N GLY A 975 -28.97 -7.61 -31.08
CA GLY A 975 -27.65 -7.15 -31.52
C GLY A 975 -26.51 -8.04 -31.02
N GLU A 976 -25.39 -8.00 -31.74
CA GLU A 976 -24.17 -8.75 -31.46
C GLU A 976 -23.18 -7.94 -30.60
N VAL A 977 -22.26 -8.64 -29.94
CA VAL A 977 -21.22 -8.02 -29.12
C VAL A 977 -19.86 -8.62 -29.48
N GLU A 978 -18.93 -7.76 -29.85
CA GLU A 978 -17.52 -8.07 -29.99
C GLU A 978 -16.79 -7.71 -28.70
N TYR A 979 -16.01 -8.64 -28.15
CA TYR A 979 -15.25 -8.45 -26.91
C TYR A 979 -13.75 -8.37 -27.23
N LEU A 980 -13.11 -7.29 -26.78
CA LEU A 980 -11.69 -7.04 -26.89
C LEU A 980 -11.09 -6.98 -25.48
N ALA A 981 -9.92 -7.58 -25.29
CA ALA A 981 -9.14 -7.45 -24.07
C ALA A 981 -7.67 -7.22 -24.42
N THR A 982 -6.95 -6.47 -23.59
CA THR A 982 -5.53 -6.17 -23.84
C THR A 982 -4.57 -7.22 -23.30
N ASP A 983 -5.03 -8.02 -22.33
CA ASP A 983 -4.29 -9.12 -21.72
C ASP A 983 -5.24 -10.09 -21.03
N GLY A 984 -4.76 -11.27 -20.63
CA GLY A 984 -5.48 -12.15 -19.70
C GLY A 984 -6.81 -12.70 -20.23
N VAL A 985 -6.93 -12.98 -21.53
CA VAL A 985 -8.16 -13.49 -22.18
C VAL A 985 -8.86 -14.63 -21.41
N PRO A 986 -8.17 -15.67 -20.89
CA PRO A 986 -8.83 -16.71 -20.11
C PRO A 986 -9.53 -16.19 -18.86
N ARG A 987 -8.89 -15.26 -18.14
CA ARG A 987 -9.45 -14.62 -16.95
C ARG A 987 -10.60 -13.69 -17.30
N PHE A 988 -10.47 -12.94 -18.40
CA PHE A 988 -11.54 -12.07 -18.89
C PHE A 988 -12.82 -12.87 -19.20
N LYS A 989 -12.70 -14.06 -19.79
CA LYS A 989 -13.85 -14.95 -20.03
C LYS A 989 -14.47 -15.48 -18.74
N SER A 990 -13.65 -15.96 -17.80
CA SER A 990 -14.16 -16.60 -16.58
C SER A 990 -14.80 -15.60 -15.60
N VAL A 991 -14.16 -14.45 -15.39
CA VAL A 991 -14.62 -13.42 -14.44
C VAL A 991 -15.55 -12.42 -15.11
N GLY A 992 -15.33 -12.06 -16.38
CA GLY A 992 -16.17 -11.08 -17.09
C GLY A 992 -17.63 -11.51 -17.21
N GLY A 993 -17.89 -12.82 -17.29
CA GLY A 993 -19.26 -13.35 -17.29
C GLY A 993 -20.04 -13.03 -16.01
N TYR A 994 -19.35 -12.88 -14.86
CA TYR A 994 -19.94 -12.47 -13.60
C TYR A 994 -20.45 -11.02 -13.63
N PHE A 995 -19.68 -10.11 -14.23
CA PHE A 995 -20.09 -8.71 -14.40
C PHE A 995 -21.17 -8.52 -15.48
N LEU A 996 -21.11 -9.33 -16.54
CA LEU A 996 -22.07 -9.26 -17.65
C LEU A 996 -23.42 -9.93 -17.33
N GLY A 997 -23.43 -10.91 -16.42
CA GLY A 997 -24.59 -11.76 -16.14
C GLY A 997 -24.84 -12.85 -17.17
N SER A 998 -23.90 -13.08 -18.11
CA SER A 998 -23.94 -14.15 -19.11
C SER A 998 -22.53 -14.58 -19.51
N PRO A 999 -22.31 -15.83 -19.98
CA PRO A 999 -21.00 -16.28 -20.46
C PRO A 999 -20.44 -15.42 -21.61
N ILE A 1000 -19.09 -15.40 -21.72
CA ILE A 1000 -18.35 -14.73 -22.80
C ILE A 1000 -17.51 -15.78 -23.52
N ASP A 1001 -17.88 -16.11 -24.76
CA ASP A 1001 -17.28 -17.24 -25.48
C ASP A 1001 -16.06 -16.85 -26.33
N ALA A 1002 -16.10 -15.71 -27.01
CA ALA A 1002 -15.06 -15.22 -27.90
C ALA A 1002 -14.56 -13.84 -27.46
N VAL A 1003 -13.22 -13.69 -27.37
CA VAL A 1003 -12.55 -12.45 -26.99
C VAL A 1003 -11.30 -12.32 -27.86
N GLU A 1004 -11.13 -11.18 -28.52
CA GLU A 1004 -9.95 -10.83 -29.30
C GLU A 1004 -8.90 -10.15 -28.39
N LEU A 1005 -7.65 -10.61 -28.46
CA LEU A 1005 -6.52 -9.96 -27.80
C LEU A 1005 -6.03 -8.79 -28.67
N VAL A 1006 -5.98 -7.59 -28.12
CA VAL A 1006 -5.58 -6.37 -28.84
C VAL A 1006 -4.47 -5.62 -28.11
N ASP A 1007 -3.54 -5.02 -28.84
CA ASP A 1007 -2.52 -4.11 -28.30
C ASP A 1007 -2.94 -2.65 -28.57
N LEU A 1008 -2.65 -1.73 -27.63
CA LEU A 1008 -3.22 -0.37 -27.58
C LEU A 1008 -2.20 0.75 -27.72
#